data_AF-A0A6N9US58-F1
#
_entry.id   AF-A0A6N9US58-F1
#
_cell.length_a   1.000
_cell.length_b   1.000
_cell.length_c   1.000
_cell.angle_alpha   90.00
_cell.angle_beta   90.00
_cell.angle_gamma   90.00
#
_symmetry.space_group_name_H-M   'P 1'
#
loop_
_entity.id
_entity.type
_entity.pdbx_description
1 polymer ?
#
loop_
_entity_poly.entity_id
_entity_poly.type
_entity_poly.pdbx_seq_one_letter_code
_entity_poly.pdbx_strand_id
1 'polypeptide(L)'
;GHGGRANGLTAPRTSAQRAVMAGALERAGVEPGQIDFVEAHGTGTALGDPVEWEALAGVYGRGRPADVPCLVGSVKTGIGHLEAAAGIAGLIKAVLVVRQREVPPLLHLTTPNRHLDWTGSGLAVPTARRALPADGTVRAGVSSFGFGGTNAHVIVESAPEPPAPAGQSGAPDGAVHALSLSAHTETALTTLAGRYRTHLAAHPGASLAALCRSANTGRSHLPHRAVLTAGTPAELDACLGALTRNEPALDVARGGPAHGGAPTVAFLFGGQGTQYPGMGRELYDAHPVFARTLRRADEVLRGLGEIPLLDLLFDPEHAEDLARTRYCQPALVALEVALADLWESCGVRPAAVLGHSVGALAAACVAGVLSLEDALTLAVVRGRAMDEQPGEGAMIACVGDPDTVRGAAAGHGRVALAAVNAPRHLVLSGPADRIAELRGDLEREGVTVRPLAVSHAFHSPLMAGAAEPLLEAARAVEFHAPRVPWISDATGEPVERVDAEYWVRHLLGTVRFAEGFARLRDRDAEHGPFCDAFVEIGPHPTLLNLGRSAVADAPAGDARPTLWLPSLRRGAPDRRTLLRSLGAHHCAGGTVDWSALDGERPPARVPLPHTPFERRTYRFQAPTPHQEGDPMPPQPTATGTAL
;
A
#
# COMPACT_ATOMS: atom_id res chain seq x y z
N GLY A 1 22.62 30.97 -26.85
CA GLY A 1 23.40 31.88 -27.73
C GLY A 1 24.43 32.62 -26.91
N HIS A 2 25.29 33.43 -27.53
CA HIS A 2 26.29 34.22 -26.81
C HIS A 2 26.41 35.63 -27.40
N GLY A 3 26.74 36.60 -26.55
CA GLY A 3 27.12 37.96 -26.91
C GLY A 3 28.32 37.88 -27.84
N GLY A 4 29.51 37.54 -27.39
CA GLY A 4 30.71 37.57 -28.25
C GLY A 4 31.26 38.99 -28.28
N ARG A 5 31.69 39.53 -29.44
CA ARG A 5 32.30 40.87 -29.51
C ARG A 5 31.28 42.01 -29.34
N ALA A 6 30.85 42.29 -28.10
CA ALA A 6 30.02 43.43 -27.74
C ALA A 6 30.88 44.67 -27.43
N ASN A 7 30.25 45.84 -27.25
CA ASN A 7 30.91 47.11 -26.91
C ASN A 7 31.56 47.12 -25.51
N GLY A 8 31.49 46.01 -24.79
CA GLY A 8 32.14 45.70 -23.53
C GLY A 8 31.81 44.26 -23.15
N LEU A 9 32.61 43.63 -22.27
CA LEU A 9 32.38 42.25 -21.82
C LEU A 9 30.96 42.04 -21.25
N THR A 10 30.38 43.11 -20.72
CA THR A 10 29.17 43.15 -19.91
C THR A 10 27.99 43.76 -20.64
N ALA A 11 28.21 44.27 -21.85
CA ALA A 11 27.21 45.03 -22.60
C ALA A 11 26.25 44.06 -23.34
N PRO A 12 24.92 44.21 -23.19
CA PRO A 12 23.96 43.41 -23.92
C PRO A 12 23.97 43.76 -25.42
N ARG A 13 23.47 42.87 -26.27
CA ARG A 13 23.37 43.12 -27.72
C ARG A 13 22.05 42.64 -28.32
N THR A 14 21.34 43.55 -28.96
CA THR A 14 20.03 43.30 -29.60
C THR A 14 20.09 42.12 -30.56
N SER A 15 21.07 42.05 -31.46
CA SER A 15 21.16 40.95 -32.45
C SER A 15 21.39 39.58 -31.82
N ALA A 16 22.14 39.50 -30.72
CA ALA A 16 22.37 38.24 -30.01
C ALA A 16 21.10 37.78 -29.26
N GLN A 17 20.31 38.72 -28.74
CA GLN A 17 19.02 38.43 -28.12
C GLN A 17 17.98 38.00 -29.17
N ARG A 18 17.88 38.71 -30.30
CA ARG A 18 17.02 38.30 -31.44
C ARG A 18 17.38 36.89 -31.93
N ALA A 19 18.67 36.61 -32.12
CA ALA A 19 19.13 35.31 -32.59
C ALA A 19 18.77 34.17 -31.64
N VAL A 20 18.90 34.35 -30.31
CA VAL A 20 18.52 33.30 -29.37
C VAL A 20 17.01 33.08 -29.30
N MET A 21 16.20 34.14 -29.41
CA MET A 21 14.73 34.06 -29.43
C MET A 21 14.23 33.38 -30.70
N ALA A 22 14.72 33.81 -31.88
CA ALA A 22 14.39 33.19 -33.16
C ALA A 22 14.79 31.72 -33.20
N GLY A 23 16.00 31.38 -32.74
CA GLY A 23 16.42 29.98 -32.68
C GLY A 23 15.63 29.13 -31.68
N ALA A 24 15.05 29.72 -30.63
CA ALA A 24 14.17 29.00 -29.71
C ALA A 24 12.80 28.70 -30.34
N LEU A 25 12.23 29.67 -31.07
CA LEU A 25 11.00 29.51 -31.84
C LEU A 25 11.14 28.46 -32.94
N GLU A 26 12.23 28.53 -33.71
CA GLU A 26 12.55 27.55 -34.76
C GLU A 26 12.64 26.12 -34.20
N ARG A 27 13.38 25.94 -33.09
CA ARG A 27 13.47 24.63 -32.42
C ARG A 27 12.13 24.12 -31.88
N ALA A 28 11.24 25.03 -31.49
CA ALA A 28 9.91 24.68 -31.00
C ALA A 28 8.90 24.45 -32.13
N GLY A 29 9.22 24.82 -33.38
CA GLY A 29 8.26 24.82 -34.48
C GLY A 29 7.10 25.79 -34.26
N VAL A 30 7.35 26.91 -33.58
CA VAL A 30 6.35 27.91 -33.18
C VAL A 30 6.62 29.23 -33.86
N GLU A 31 5.60 29.83 -34.44
CA GLU A 31 5.69 31.16 -35.04
C GLU A 31 5.67 32.27 -33.98
N PRO A 32 6.39 33.39 -34.17
CA PRO A 32 6.44 34.49 -33.18
C PRO A 32 5.07 35.05 -32.81
N GLY A 33 4.10 35.04 -33.74
CA GLY A 33 2.73 35.49 -33.52
C GLY A 33 1.91 34.59 -32.58
N GLN A 34 2.38 33.37 -32.32
CA GLN A 34 1.71 32.39 -31.45
C GLN A 34 2.13 32.48 -29.99
N ILE A 35 2.99 33.44 -29.60
CA ILE A 35 3.44 33.65 -28.22
C ILE A 35 2.56 34.69 -27.53
N ASP A 36 1.86 34.34 -26.46
CA ASP A 36 0.93 35.27 -25.81
C ASP A 36 1.65 36.20 -24.83
N PHE A 37 2.70 35.69 -24.19
CA PHE A 37 3.42 36.37 -23.12
C PHE A 37 4.93 36.14 -23.21
N VAL A 38 5.74 37.15 -22.88
CA VAL A 38 7.17 37.00 -22.67
C VAL A 38 7.56 37.50 -21.29
N GLU A 39 8.12 36.59 -20.49
CA GLU A 39 8.86 36.92 -19.29
C GLU A 39 10.27 37.36 -19.69
N ALA A 40 10.47 38.67 -19.71
CA ALA A 40 11.73 39.32 -20.07
C ALA A 40 12.82 39.08 -19.02
N HIS A 41 14.08 39.24 -19.43
CA HIS A 41 15.20 39.36 -18.51
C HIS A 41 15.04 40.62 -17.64
N GLY A 42 14.65 41.76 -18.22
CA GLY A 42 14.05 42.93 -17.56
C GLY A 42 14.68 43.30 -16.23
N THR A 43 15.94 43.73 -16.26
CA THR A 43 16.74 44.03 -15.07
C THR A 43 16.56 45.45 -14.55
N GLY A 44 15.82 46.31 -15.26
CA GLY A 44 15.61 47.70 -14.85
C GLY A 44 16.81 48.57 -15.16
N THR A 45 17.66 48.19 -16.12
CA THR A 45 18.90 48.91 -16.42
C THR A 45 18.69 49.89 -17.57
N ALA A 46 19.28 51.09 -17.45
CA ALA A 46 19.12 52.16 -18.44
C ALA A 46 19.56 51.75 -19.87
N LEU A 47 20.55 50.86 -19.98
CA LEU A 47 21.02 50.33 -21.27
C LEU A 47 20.35 49.01 -21.65
N GLY A 48 20.12 48.11 -20.68
CA GLY A 48 19.64 46.76 -20.98
C GLY A 48 18.16 46.72 -21.38
N ASP A 49 17.31 47.50 -20.71
CA ASP A 49 15.87 47.49 -21.00
C ASP A 49 15.56 47.97 -22.44
N PRO A 50 16.15 49.07 -22.96
CA PRO A 50 15.98 49.44 -24.36
C PRO A 50 16.49 48.36 -25.35
N VAL A 51 17.65 47.75 -25.07
CA VAL A 51 18.22 46.70 -25.93
C VAL A 51 17.31 45.46 -25.98
N GLU A 52 16.77 45.06 -24.84
CA GLU A 52 15.85 43.93 -24.77
C GLU A 52 14.49 44.24 -25.41
N TRP A 53 13.95 45.43 -25.17
CA TRP A 53 12.70 45.87 -25.81
C TRP A 53 12.81 45.86 -27.33
N GLU A 54 13.90 46.41 -27.87
CA GLU A 54 14.17 46.42 -29.31
C GLU A 54 14.33 45.01 -29.90
N ALA A 55 14.90 44.09 -29.11
CA ALA A 55 15.02 42.69 -29.51
C ALA A 55 13.66 42.00 -29.53
N LEU A 56 12.84 42.18 -28.48
CA LEU A 56 11.51 41.61 -28.34
C LEU A 56 10.57 42.14 -29.43
N ALA A 57 10.53 43.44 -29.67
CA ALA A 57 9.69 44.05 -30.71
C ALA A 57 10.07 43.53 -32.09
N GLY A 58 11.38 43.32 -32.33
CA GLY A 58 11.90 42.77 -33.57
C GLY A 58 11.55 41.30 -33.83
N VAL A 59 11.22 40.51 -32.80
CA VAL A 59 10.85 39.09 -32.93
C VAL A 59 9.35 38.89 -32.76
N TYR A 60 8.80 39.29 -31.61
CA TYR A 60 7.41 39.03 -31.24
C TYR A 60 6.45 40.13 -31.68
N GLY A 61 6.93 41.36 -31.86
CA GLY A 61 6.08 42.49 -32.22
C GLY A 61 5.70 42.57 -33.70
N ARG A 62 6.51 41.97 -34.59
CA ARG A 62 6.32 42.06 -36.05
C ARG A 62 5.05 41.34 -36.51
N GLY A 63 4.25 42.02 -37.34
CA GLY A 63 3.07 41.43 -37.98
C GLY A 63 1.89 41.19 -37.04
N ARG A 64 1.92 41.73 -35.81
CA ARG A 64 0.79 41.61 -34.87
C ARG A 64 -0.30 42.65 -35.14
N PRO A 65 -1.58 42.25 -35.07
CA PRO A 65 -2.70 43.17 -34.96
C PRO A 65 -2.56 44.08 -33.72
N ALA A 66 -2.99 45.34 -33.84
CA ALA A 66 -2.85 46.33 -32.76
C ALA A 66 -3.62 45.96 -31.48
N ASP A 67 -4.68 45.16 -31.61
CA ASP A 67 -5.54 44.65 -30.54
C ASP A 67 -5.01 43.37 -29.88
N VAL A 68 -4.03 42.69 -30.49
CA VAL A 68 -3.44 41.42 -29.99
C VAL A 68 -1.91 41.54 -29.81
N PRO A 69 -1.42 42.47 -28.96
CA PRO A 69 0.02 42.61 -28.73
C PRO A 69 0.61 41.42 -27.97
N CYS A 70 1.91 41.20 -28.10
CA CYS A 70 2.62 40.28 -27.21
C CYS A 70 2.73 40.92 -25.82
N LEU A 71 2.25 40.25 -24.79
CA LEU A 71 2.36 40.76 -23.43
C LEU A 71 3.80 40.57 -22.94
N VAL A 72 4.35 41.56 -22.23
CA VAL A 72 5.72 41.52 -21.69
C VAL A 72 5.71 41.85 -20.21
N GLY A 73 6.46 41.09 -19.42
CA GLY A 73 6.64 41.37 -17.99
C GLY A 73 7.97 40.86 -17.46
N SER A 74 8.26 41.14 -16.18
CA SER A 74 9.44 40.64 -15.47
C SER A 74 9.07 40.38 -14.01
N VAL A 75 9.46 39.23 -13.46
CA VAL A 75 9.28 38.85 -12.05
C VAL A 75 10.19 39.68 -11.14
N LYS A 76 11.27 40.26 -11.70
CA LYS A 76 12.27 41.00 -10.94
C LYS A 76 11.70 42.27 -10.31
N THR A 77 10.62 42.82 -10.86
CA THR A 77 9.91 43.95 -10.24
C THR A 77 9.22 43.55 -8.93
N GLY A 78 8.96 42.26 -8.68
CA GLY A 78 8.35 41.78 -7.44
C GLY A 78 9.33 41.23 -6.42
N ILE A 79 10.37 40.50 -6.87
CA ILE A 79 11.27 39.75 -5.98
C ILE A 79 12.76 40.10 -6.15
N GLY A 80 13.07 41.12 -6.97
CA GLY A 80 14.44 41.49 -7.30
C GLY A 80 15.13 40.53 -8.26
N HIS A 81 16.41 40.79 -8.55
CA HIS A 81 17.22 39.93 -9.41
C HIS A 81 17.88 38.82 -8.59
N LEU A 82 17.37 37.59 -8.69
CA LEU A 82 17.91 36.43 -7.97
C LEU A 82 19.18 35.82 -8.59
N GLU A 83 19.98 36.64 -9.29
CA GLU A 83 21.21 36.24 -9.99
C GLU A 83 21.10 34.90 -10.74
N ALA A 84 21.81 33.87 -10.28
CA ALA A 84 21.80 32.52 -10.84
C ALA A 84 20.40 31.89 -10.88
N ALA A 85 19.51 32.26 -9.95
CA ALA A 85 18.13 31.77 -9.88
C ALA A 85 17.12 32.67 -10.63
N ALA A 86 17.56 33.73 -11.31
CA ALA A 86 16.66 34.64 -12.02
C ALA A 86 15.89 33.96 -13.16
N GLY A 87 16.55 33.06 -13.91
CA GLY A 87 15.92 32.34 -15.02
C GLY A 87 14.82 31.39 -14.55
N ILE A 88 15.08 30.60 -13.50
CA ILE A 88 14.08 29.66 -12.96
C ILE A 88 12.90 30.39 -12.30
N ALA A 89 13.12 31.55 -11.67
CA ALA A 89 12.04 32.38 -11.15
C ALA A 89 11.12 32.90 -12.26
N GLY A 90 11.71 33.37 -13.37
CA GLY A 90 10.95 33.76 -14.56
C GLY A 90 10.17 32.60 -15.17
N LEU A 91 10.79 31.41 -15.24
CA LEU A 91 10.13 30.19 -15.73
C LEU A 91 8.94 29.79 -14.85
N ILE A 92 9.07 29.83 -13.52
CA ILE A 92 7.98 29.55 -12.59
C ILE A 92 6.80 30.50 -12.84
N LYS A 93 7.08 31.80 -12.98
CA LYS A 93 6.03 32.79 -13.31
C LYS A 93 5.38 32.48 -14.65
N ALA A 94 6.15 32.19 -15.70
CA ALA A 94 5.61 31.87 -17.02
C ALA A 94 4.72 30.61 -17.01
N VAL A 95 5.13 29.56 -16.30
CA VAL A 95 4.31 28.35 -16.12
C VAL A 95 3.01 28.66 -15.38
N LEU A 96 3.06 29.51 -14.35
CA LEU A 96 1.85 29.95 -13.64
C LEU A 96 0.93 30.80 -14.54
N VAL A 97 1.49 31.69 -15.36
CA VAL A 97 0.73 32.50 -16.33
C VAL A 97 0.02 31.61 -17.34
N VAL A 98 0.73 30.64 -17.93
CA VAL A 98 0.17 29.69 -18.90
C VAL A 98 -0.90 28.81 -18.24
N ARG A 99 -0.64 28.30 -17.03
CA ARG A 99 -1.57 27.43 -16.29
C ARG A 99 -2.83 28.15 -15.83
N GLN A 100 -2.70 29.39 -15.36
CA GLN A 100 -3.82 30.18 -14.84
C GLN A 100 -4.50 31.03 -15.93
N ARG A 101 -3.94 31.05 -17.15
CA ARG A 101 -4.38 31.89 -18.28
C ARG A 101 -4.54 33.38 -17.89
N GLU A 102 -3.63 33.90 -17.06
CA GLU A 102 -3.66 35.28 -16.58
C GLU A 102 -2.24 35.83 -16.40
N VAL A 103 -1.98 37.02 -16.94
CA VAL A 103 -0.72 37.77 -16.77
C VAL A 103 -0.85 38.75 -15.60
N PRO A 104 0.01 38.65 -14.55
CA PRO A 104 0.01 39.61 -13.45
C PRO A 104 0.61 40.97 -13.87
N PRO A 105 0.29 42.06 -13.15
CA PRO A 105 0.82 43.38 -13.47
C PRO A 105 2.35 43.45 -13.27
N LEU A 106 3.02 44.21 -14.14
CA LEU A 106 4.38 44.68 -13.90
C LEU A 106 4.35 45.77 -12.83
N LEU A 107 5.19 45.63 -11.80
CA LEU A 107 5.27 46.62 -10.73
C LEU A 107 6.22 47.76 -11.12
N HIS A 108 6.03 48.92 -10.49
CA HIS A 108 6.88 50.12 -10.60
C HIS A 108 6.90 50.82 -11.97
N LEU A 109 6.08 50.40 -12.94
CA LEU A 109 5.91 51.13 -14.20
C LEU A 109 4.93 52.31 -14.02
N THR A 110 5.43 53.41 -13.45
CA THR A 110 4.66 54.67 -13.29
C THR A 110 4.92 55.66 -14.41
N THR A 111 6.18 55.82 -14.81
CA THR A 111 6.61 56.67 -15.93
C THR A 111 7.26 55.80 -17.01
N PRO A 112 6.66 55.69 -18.22
CA PRO A 112 7.24 54.90 -19.31
C PRO A 112 8.66 55.39 -19.67
N ASN A 113 9.59 54.45 -19.87
CA ASN A 113 10.95 54.78 -20.28
C ASN A 113 10.95 55.36 -21.70
N ARG A 114 11.34 56.63 -21.86
CA ARG A 114 11.38 57.35 -23.15
C ARG A 114 12.33 56.73 -24.20
N HIS A 115 13.23 55.84 -23.77
CA HIS A 115 14.18 55.16 -24.66
C HIS A 115 13.60 53.88 -25.28
N LEU A 116 12.38 53.48 -24.87
CA LEU A 116 11.63 52.40 -25.50
C LEU A 116 10.67 53.00 -26.52
N ASP A 117 10.62 52.41 -27.71
CA ASP A 117 9.58 52.72 -28.68
C ASP A 117 8.31 51.98 -28.29
N TRP A 118 7.39 52.66 -27.61
CA TRP A 118 6.14 52.07 -27.13
C TRP A 118 5.10 51.93 -28.26
N THR A 119 5.11 52.87 -29.21
CA THR A 119 4.07 52.98 -30.24
C THR A 119 4.45 52.10 -31.43
N GLY A 120 3.59 51.17 -31.83
CA GLY A 120 3.86 50.30 -32.98
C GLY A 120 4.87 49.16 -32.71
N SER A 121 5.28 48.97 -31.44
CA SER A 121 6.16 47.87 -31.03
C SER A 121 5.55 46.48 -31.18
N GLY A 122 4.21 46.38 -31.26
CA GLY A 122 3.49 45.11 -31.17
C GLY A 122 3.58 44.44 -29.79
N LEU A 123 4.10 45.16 -28.78
CA LEU A 123 4.25 44.69 -27.40
C LEU A 123 3.35 45.50 -26.45
N ALA A 124 2.93 44.90 -25.35
CA ALA A 124 2.23 45.60 -24.28
C ALA A 124 2.71 45.13 -22.91
N VAL A 125 2.87 46.06 -21.97
CA VAL A 125 3.26 45.76 -20.59
C VAL A 125 2.04 45.93 -19.68
N PRO A 126 1.46 44.86 -19.13
CA PRO A 126 0.29 44.97 -18.26
C PRO A 126 0.63 45.69 -16.95
N THR A 127 -0.13 46.74 -16.60
CA THR A 127 -0.10 47.40 -15.28
C THR A 127 -1.27 46.98 -14.38
N ALA A 128 -2.19 46.18 -14.93
CA ALA A 128 -3.24 45.45 -14.24
C ALA A 128 -3.24 43.98 -14.71
N ARG A 129 -3.95 43.10 -13.98
CA ARG A 129 -4.12 41.69 -14.40
C ARG A 129 -4.77 41.64 -15.79
N ARG A 130 -4.26 40.78 -16.67
CA ARG A 130 -4.79 40.59 -18.02
C ARG A 130 -5.03 39.12 -18.31
N ALA A 131 -6.26 38.76 -18.64
CA ALA A 131 -6.62 37.41 -19.05
C ALA A 131 -5.96 37.07 -20.40
N LEU A 132 -5.55 35.82 -20.54
CA LEU A 132 -5.17 35.18 -21.81
C LEU A 132 -6.40 34.45 -22.38
N PRO A 133 -6.37 34.00 -23.66
CA PRO A 133 -7.48 33.25 -24.25
C PRO A 133 -7.93 32.08 -23.35
N ALA A 134 -9.25 31.88 -23.22
CA ALA A 134 -9.82 30.83 -22.36
C ALA A 134 -9.64 29.43 -22.94
N ASP A 135 -9.67 29.33 -24.27
CA ASP A 135 -9.54 28.09 -25.02
C ASP A 135 -8.24 28.05 -25.84
N GLY A 136 -7.90 26.88 -26.36
CA GLY A 136 -6.72 26.69 -27.21
C GLY A 136 -5.39 26.73 -26.45
N THR A 137 -4.30 26.70 -27.21
CA THR A 137 -2.94 26.62 -26.70
C THR A 137 -2.43 27.99 -26.29
N VAL A 138 -1.97 28.12 -25.04
CA VAL A 138 -1.31 29.32 -24.54
C VAL A 138 0.19 29.11 -24.51
N ARG A 139 0.97 30.08 -25.00
CA ARG A 139 2.43 29.99 -25.05
C ARG A 139 3.10 31.19 -24.43
N ALA A 140 4.23 30.95 -23.77
CA ALA A 140 5.07 31.98 -23.20
C ALA A 140 6.55 31.82 -23.57
N GLY A 141 7.24 32.94 -23.79
CA GLY A 141 8.70 33.00 -23.86
C GLY A 141 9.32 33.39 -22.52
N VAL A 142 10.52 32.89 -22.21
CA VAL A 142 11.29 33.26 -21.01
C VAL A 142 12.73 33.60 -21.39
N SER A 143 13.14 34.84 -21.14
CA SER A 143 14.48 35.35 -21.45
C SER A 143 15.37 35.44 -20.21
N SER A 144 16.62 35.02 -20.33
CA SER A 144 17.66 35.25 -19.32
C SER A 144 19.00 35.52 -19.98
N PHE A 145 19.58 36.69 -19.71
CA PHE A 145 20.81 37.16 -20.34
C PHE A 145 21.90 37.32 -19.29
N GLY A 146 22.88 36.42 -19.30
CA GLY A 146 23.98 36.45 -18.36
C GLY A 146 24.93 37.60 -18.65
N PHE A 147 25.40 38.26 -17.59
CA PHE A 147 26.40 39.34 -17.68
C PHE A 147 27.69 38.93 -18.39
N GLY A 148 28.08 37.64 -18.33
CA GLY A 148 29.20 37.09 -19.08
C GLY A 148 28.95 36.92 -20.59
N GLY A 149 27.77 37.29 -21.09
CA GLY A 149 27.40 37.26 -22.50
C GLY A 149 26.54 36.05 -22.92
N THR A 150 26.40 35.02 -22.10
CA THR A 150 25.56 33.86 -22.45
C THR A 150 24.07 34.20 -22.37
N ASN A 151 23.35 33.97 -23.47
CA ASN A 151 21.91 34.25 -23.58
C ASN A 151 21.11 32.95 -23.69
N ALA A 152 20.03 32.86 -22.93
CA ALA A 152 19.06 31.77 -22.98
C ALA A 152 17.65 32.30 -23.26
N HIS A 153 16.89 31.53 -24.04
CA HIS A 153 15.46 31.77 -24.25
C HIS A 153 14.74 30.42 -24.32
N VAL A 154 13.61 30.30 -23.61
CA VAL A 154 12.80 29.08 -23.52
C VAL A 154 11.36 29.38 -23.93
N ILE A 155 10.74 28.47 -24.68
CA ILE A 155 9.32 28.51 -25.01
C ILE A 155 8.59 27.52 -24.09
N VAL A 156 7.48 27.97 -23.49
CA VAL A 156 6.59 27.22 -22.61
C VAL A 156 5.23 27.14 -23.27
N GLU A 157 4.61 25.97 -23.26
CA GLU A 157 3.28 25.74 -23.82
C GLU A 157 2.34 25.16 -22.75
N SER A 158 1.05 25.50 -22.82
CA SER A 158 0.02 24.92 -21.97
C SER A 158 -0.03 23.40 -22.14
N ALA A 159 -0.19 22.67 -21.03
CA ALA A 159 -0.42 21.24 -21.10
C ALA A 159 -1.69 20.93 -21.91
N PRO A 160 -1.75 19.81 -22.65
CA PRO A 160 -2.97 19.35 -23.29
C PRO A 160 -4.11 19.27 -22.27
N GLU A 161 -5.33 19.60 -22.68
CA GLU A 161 -6.48 19.39 -21.82
C GLU A 161 -6.57 17.91 -21.46
N PRO A 162 -6.64 17.57 -20.17
CA PRO A 162 -6.88 16.19 -19.79
C PRO A 162 -8.22 15.78 -20.37
N PRO A 163 -8.35 14.56 -20.93
CA PRO A 163 -9.64 14.07 -21.38
C PRO A 163 -10.65 14.23 -20.24
N ALA A 164 -11.84 14.76 -20.56
CA ALA A 164 -12.92 14.87 -19.59
C ALA A 164 -13.02 13.52 -18.86
N PRO A 165 -13.11 13.51 -17.52
CA PRO A 165 -13.19 12.26 -16.78
C PRO A 165 -14.39 11.49 -17.33
N ALA A 166 -14.12 10.44 -18.12
CA ALA A 166 -15.14 9.52 -18.59
C ALA A 166 -15.89 9.10 -17.33
N GLY A 167 -17.20 9.38 -17.29
CA GLY A 167 -18.02 9.46 -16.08
C GLY A 167 -17.48 8.50 -15.03
N GLN A 168 -16.99 9.07 -13.91
CA GLN A 168 -16.34 8.33 -12.85
C GLN A 168 -17.17 7.07 -12.62
N SER A 169 -16.67 5.91 -13.06
CA SER A 169 -17.10 4.64 -12.49
C SER A 169 -16.52 4.67 -11.09
N GLY A 170 -17.16 5.47 -10.23
CA GLY A 170 -16.75 5.67 -8.86
C GLY A 170 -16.63 4.28 -8.27
N ALA A 171 -15.59 4.08 -7.46
CA ALA A 171 -15.72 3.05 -6.46
C ALA A 171 -17.11 3.22 -5.80
N PRO A 172 -17.84 2.13 -5.53
CA PRO A 172 -19.19 2.22 -4.99
C PRO A 172 -19.20 3.21 -3.81
N ASP A 173 -20.24 4.04 -3.76
CA ASP A 173 -20.40 5.05 -2.72
C ASP A 173 -20.22 4.37 -1.34
N GLY A 174 -19.30 4.87 -0.51
CA GLY A 174 -18.92 4.23 0.76
C GLY A 174 -17.72 3.28 0.74
N ALA A 175 -16.96 3.18 -0.36
CA ALA A 175 -15.73 2.39 -0.41
C ALA A 175 -14.69 2.82 0.65
N VAL A 176 -14.11 1.85 1.35
CA VAL A 176 -13.09 2.09 2.38
C VAL A 176 -11.70 2.27 1.74
N HIS A 177 -10.95 3.28 2.19
CA HIS A 177 -9.62 3.61 1.71
C HIS A 177 -8.58 3.60 2.83
N ALA A 178 -7.31 3.40 2.47
CA ALA A 178 -6.17 3.53 3.37
C ALA A 178 -5.33 4.75 2.98
N LEU A 179 -5.09 5.67 3.92
CA LEU A 179 -4.13 6.76 3.78
C LEU A 179 -2.83 6.36 4.49
N SER A 180 -1.74 6.18 3.74
CA SER A 180 -0.40 5.99 4.27
C SER A 180 0.32 7.33 4.44
N LEU A 181 0.80 7.58 5.65
CA LEU A 181 1.64 8.73 6.00
C LEU A 181 2.98 8.23 6.52
N SER A 182 4.05 8.94 6.19
CA SER A 182 5.36 8.65 6.77
C SER A 182 6.23 9.89 6.95
N ALA A 183 7.16 9.82 7.89
CA ALA A 183 8.13 10.88 8.17
C ALA A 183 9.45 10.33 8.73
N HIS A 184 10.46 11.19 8.83
CA HIS A 184 11.76 10.86 9.43
C HIS A 184 11.73 10.81 10.97
N THR A 185 10.74 11.44 11.58
CA THR A 185 10.57 11.54 13.04
C THR A 185 9.08 11.42 13.38
N GLU A 186 8.78 11.06 14.63
CA GLU A 186 7.40 11.01 15.14
C GLU A 186 6.74 12.40 15.14
N THR A 187 7.47 13.44 15.52
CA THR A 187 7.00 14.84 15.52
C THR A 187 6.68 15.34 14.11
N ALA A 188 7.49 14.98 13.11
CA ALA A 188 7.19 15.28 11.71
C ALA A 188 5.95 14.51 11.21
N LEU A 189 5.73 13.27 11.65
CA LEU A 189 4.53 12.49 11.29
C LEU A 189 3.26 13.14 11.86
N THR A 190 3.29 13.55 13.12
CA THR A 190 2.20 14.28 13.77
C THR A 190 1.92 15.63 13.08
N THR A 191 2.98 16.37 12.72
CA THR A 191 2.84 17.62 11.97
C THR A 191 2.23 17.38 10.59
N LEU A 192 2.63 16.32 9.91
CA LEU A 192 2.06 15.94 8.61
C LEU A 192 0.57 15.62 8.74
N ALA A 193 0.17 14.85 9.75
CA ALA A 193 -1.23 14.55 10.03
C ALA A 193 -2.05 15.84 10.19
N GLY A 194 -1.55 16.82 10.95
CA GLY A 194 -2.18 18.13 11.09
C GLY A 194 -2.35 18.87 9.75
N ARG A 195 -1.34 18.83 8.87
CA ARG A 195 -1.44 19.43 7.52
C ARG A 195 -2.50 18.73 6.64
N TYR A 196 -2.65 17.41 6.76
CA TYR A 196 -3.72 16.69 6.07
C TYR A 196 -5.11 17.08 6.57
N ARG A 197 -5.29 17.31 7.88
CA ARG A 197 -6.55 17.83 8.42
C ARG A 197 -6.91 19.20 7.85
N THR A 198 -5.95 20.14 7.84
CA THR A 198 -6.13 21.45 7.21
C THR A 198 -6.45 21.33 5.72
N HIS A 199 -5.78 20.40 5.02
CA HIS A 199 -6.02 20.16 3.60
C HIS A 199 -7.42 19.62 3.32
N LEU A 200 -7.91 18.65 4.11
CA LEU A 200 -9.27 18.11 3.98
C LEU A 200 -10.31 19.21 4.22
N ALA A 201 -10.14 20.02 5.26
CA ALA A 201 -11.05 21.13 5.56
C ALA A 201 -11.09 22.19 4.44
N ALA A 202 -9.96 22.45 3.78
CA ALA A 202 -9.88 23.39 2.66
C ALA A 202 -10.46 22.82 1.34
N HIS A 203 -10.69 21.51 1.24
CA HIS A 203 -11.16 20.85 0.01
C HIS A 203 -12.29 19.85 0.29
N PRO A 204 -13.48 20.30 0.75
CA PRO A 204 -14.57 19.41 1.16
C PRO A 204 -15.13 18.50 0.05
N GLY A 205 -14.88 18.83 -1.23
CA GLY A 205 -15.25 18.02 -2.39
C GLY A 205 -14.13 17.14 -2.95
N ALA A 206 -12.98 17.04 -2.27
CA ALA A 206 -11.88 16.22 -2.74
C ALA A 206 -12.23 14.72 -2.68
N SER A 207 -11.93 13.99 -3.76
CA SER A 207 -12.07 12.54 -3.78
C SER A 207 -11.10 11.90 -2.78
N LEU A 208 -11.66 11.18 -1.80
CA LEU A 208 -10.89 10.43 -0.81
C LEU A 208 -9.99 9.38 -1.48
N ALA A 209 -10.52 8.69 -2.50
CA ALA A 209 -9.77 7.72 -3.29
C ALA A 209 -8.54 8.35 -3.96
N ALA A 210 -8.70 9.53 -4.60
CA ALA A 210 -7.61 10.25 -5.23
C ALA A 210 -6.55 10.73 -4.23
N LEU A 211 -6.99 11.22 -3.06
CA LEU A 211 -6.10 11.66 -1.98
C LEU A 211 -5.26 10.50 -1.45
N CYS A 212 -5.90 9.37 -1.08
CA CYS A 212 -5.23 8.19 -0.58
C CYS A 212 -4.26 7.60 -1.61
N ARG A 213 -4.69 7.45 -2.87
CA ARG A 213 -3.84 6.96 -3.95
C ARG A 213 -2.60 7.85 -4.16
N SER A 214 -2.80 9.16 -4.19
CA SER A 214 -1.71 10.13 -4.39
C SER A 214 -0.68 10.05 -3.27
N ALA A 215 -1.12 9.75 -2.04
CA ALA A 215 -0.23 9.62 -0.90
C ALA A 215 0.50 8.29 -0.96
N ASN A 216 -0.22 7.20 -1.19
CA ASN A 216 0.31 5.84 -1.15
C ASN A 216 1.28 5.53 -2.30
N THR A 217 1.08 6.13 -3.47
CA THR A 217 1.89 5.85 -4.68
C THR A 217 2.79 7.01 -5.08
N GLY A 218 2.58 8.20 -4.52
CA GLY A 218 3.27 9.44 -4.88
C GLY A 218 4.15 10.01 -3.77
N ARG A 219 4.39 9.26 -2.68
CA ARG A 219 5.26 9.66 -1.56
C ARG A 219 6.20 8.52 -1.18
N SER A 220 7.34 8.88 -0.61
CA SER A 220 8.26 7.93 0.00
C SER A 220 7.66 7.33 1.28
N HIS A 221 8.02 6.09 1.60
CA HIS A 221 7.63 5.39 2.83
C HIS A 221 8.78 5.36 3.85
N LEU A 222 8.88 6.43 4.64
CA LEU A 222 9.92 6.69 5.63
C LEU A 222 9.73 5.85 6.92
N PRO A 223 10.69 5.87 7.87
CA PRO A 223 10.69 4.96 9.03
C PRO A 223 9.54 5.13 10.02
N HIS A 224 9.07 6.36 10.28
CA HIS A 224 7.90 6.56 11.12
C HIS A 224 6.67 6.56 10.24
N ARG A 225 5.77 5.57 10.43
CA ARG A 225 4.64 5.30 9.55
C ARG A 225 3.32 5.33 10.32
N ALA A 226 2.29 5.80 9.64
CA ALA A 226 0.91 5.61 10.06
C ALA A 226 0.04 5.25 8.85
N VAL A 227 -0.90 4.33 9.04
CA VAL A 227 -1.92 3.99 8.05
C VAL A 227 -3.28 4.20 8.68
N LEU A 228 -4.11 5.02 8.04
CA LEU A 228 -5.44 5.37 8.51
C LEU A 228 -6.49 4.79 7.56
N THR A 229 -7.45 4.04 8.09
CA THR A 229 -8.49 3.37 7.30
C THR A 229 -9.83 4.09 7.47
N ALA A 230 -10.41 4.61 6.38
CA ALA A 230 -11.62 5.41 6.45
C ALA A 230 -12.48 5.26 5.20
N GLY A 231 -13.80 5.25 5.36
CA GLY A 231 -14.77 5.29 4.26
C GLY A 231 -15.27 6.70 3.92
N THR A 232 -15.07 7.67 4.81
CA THR A 232 -15.54 9.05 4.61
C THR A 232 -14.47 10.08 5.00
N PRO A 233 -14.54 11.31 4.47
CA PRO A 233 -13.66 12.40 4.91
C PRO A 233 -13.73 12.69 6.42
N ALA A 234 -14.92 12.54 7.03
CA ALA A 234 -15.12 12.75 8.46
C ALA A 234 -14.44 11.66 9.30
N GLU A 235 -14.56 10.38 8.89
CA GLU A 235 -13.82 9.28 9.52
C GLU A 235 -12.31 9.48 9.40
N LEU A 236 -11.83 9.94 8.23
CA LEU A 236 -10.41 10.22 8.02
C LEU A 236 -9.91 11.36 8.92
N ASP A 237 -10.67 12.46 9.07
CA ASP A 237 -10.30 13.55 9.98
C ASP A 237 -10.25 13.06 11.45
N ALA A 238 -11.20 12.22 11.86
CA ALA A 238 -11.19 11.62 13.19
C ALA A 238 -9.93 10.77 13.44
N CYS A 239 -9.56 9.94 12.46
CA CYS A 239 -8.34 9.13 12.51
C CYS A 239 -7.07 10.02 12.55
N LEU A 240 -7.01 11.07 11.75
CA LEU A 240 -5.90 12.04 11.76
C LEU A 240 -5.81 12.80 13.08
N GLY A 241 -6.97 13.11 13.68
CA GLY A 241 -7.07 13.72 15.01
C GLY A 241 -6.51 12.81 16.09
N ALA A 242 -6.88 11.53 16.08
CA ALA A 242 -6.32 10.53 17.00
C ALA A 242 -4.79 10.39 16.82
N LEU A 243 -4.30 10.44 15.56
CA LEU A 243 -2.86 10.46 15.24
C LEU A 243 -2.16 11.68 15.83
N THR A 244 -2.78 12.86 15.73
CA THR A 244 -2.19 14.09 16.26
C THR A 244 -2.14 14.12 17.79
N ARG A 245 -3.14 13.52 18.47
CA ARG A 245 -3.20 13.42 19.94
C ARG A 245 -2.45 12.23 20.54
N ASN A 246 -1.82 11.42 19.69
CA ASN A 246 -1.21 10.15 20.06
C ASN A 246 -2.17 9.17 20.78
N GLU A 247 -3.44 9.15 20.40
CA GLU A 247 -4.47 8.28 21.00
C GLU A 247 -4.58 6.95 20.23
N PRO A 248 -4.82 5.81 20.90
CA PRO A 248 -5.10 4.56 20.22
C PRO A 248 -6.45 4.64 19.49
N ALA A 249 -6.49 4.15 18.25
CA ALA A 249 -7.72 4.07 17.46
C ALA A 249 -7.68 2.81 16.57
N LEU A 250 -8.80 2.10 16.48
CA LEU A 250 -8.89 0.83 15.75
C LEU A 250 -8.53 0.96 14.27
N ASP A 251 -8.84 2.10 13.66
CA ASP A 251 -8.59 2.41 12.25
C ASP A 251 -7.23 3.11 12.01
N VAL A 252 -6.37 3.19 13.02
CA VAL A 252 -5.05 3.82 12.92
C VAL A 252 -3.96 2.86 13.35
N ALA A 253 -3.23 2.32 12.36
CA ALA A 253 -1.98 1.60 12.61
C ALA A 253 -0.82 2.60 12.66
N ARG A 254 0.13 2.41 13.59
CA ARG A 254 1.35 3.23 13.69
C ARG A 254 2.56 2.35 13.95
N GLY A 255 3.72 2.81 13.50
CA GLY A 255 4.98 2.16 13.80
C GLY A 255 6.16 3.11 13.63
N GLY A 256 7.21 2.85 14.39
CA GLY A 256 8.49 3.55 14.30
C GLY A 256 9.48 2.79 13.42
N PRO A 257 10.75 3.23 13.40
CA PRO A 257 11.82 2.54 12.71
C PRO A 257 11.85 1.05 13.10
N ALA A 258 11.86 0.16 12.12
CA ALA A 258 11.89 -1.28 12.37
C ALA A 258 13.21 -1.67 13.03
N HIS A 259 13.15 -2.11 14.29
CA HIS A 259 14.28 -2.70 14.98
C HIS A 259 14.35 -4.17 14.55
N GLY A 260 15.40 -4.58 13.83
CA GLY A 260 15.57 -5.97 13.36
C GLY A 260 14.99 -6.30 11.98
N GLY A 261 14.76 -5.30 11.11
CA GLY A 261 14.33 -5.52 9.72
C GLY A 261 12.82 -5.73 9.54
N ALA A 262 12.40 -6.04 8.31
CA ALA A 262 10.98 -6.25 7.96
C ALA A 262 10.39 -7.51 8.65
N PRO A 263 9.09 -7.50 9.00
CA PRO A 263 8.39 -8.65 9.56
C PRO A 263 8.49 -9.88 8.64
N THR A 264 8.75 -11.05 9.22
CA THR A 264 8.78 -12.33 8.51
C THR A 264 7.40 -12.95 8.63
N VAL A 265 6.73 -13.13 7.49
CA VAL A 265 5.30 -13.47 7.44
C VAL A 265 5.09 -14.96 7.30
N ALA A 266 4.22 -15.56 8.10
CA ALA A 266 3.64 -16.87 7.86
C ALA A 266 2.15 -16.74 7.47
N PHE A 267 1.70 -17.52 6.50
CA PHE A 267 0.29 -17.65 6.17
C PHE A 267 -0.32 -18.86 6.90
N LEU A 268 -1.41 -18.60 7.60
CA LEU A 268 -2.18 -19.59 8.35
C LEU A 268 -3.51 -19.84 7.63
N PHE A 269 -3.77 -21.05 7.18
CA PHE A 269 -4.96 -21.43 6.41
C PHE A 269 -6.00 -22.09 7.31
N GLY A 270 -7.22 -21.55 7.29
CA GLY A 270 -8.28 -21.88 8.24
C GLY A 270 -8.87 -23.29 8.06
N GLY A 271 -9.52 -23.76 9.11
CA GLY A 271 -10.31 -24.99 9.08
C GLY A 271 -11.80 -24.73 8.79
N GLN A 272 -12.54 -25.82 8.64
CA GLN A 272 -14.01 -25.81 8.60
C GLN A 272 -14.62 -25.23 9.88
N GLY A 273 -15.76 -24.55 9.75
CA GLY A 273 -16.49 -23.92 10.85
C GLY A 273 -16.37 -22.38 10.88
N THR A 274 -15.58 -21.81 9.97
CA THR A 274 -15.39 -20.36 9.85
C THR A 274 -16.20 -19.71 8.74
N GLN A 275 -16.72 -20.52 7.80
CA GLN A 275 -17.47 -20.08 6.62
C GLN A 275 -18.78 -19.36 6.97
N TYR A 276 -19.16 -18.39 6.14
CA TYR A 276 -20.44 -17.70 6.23
C TYR A 276 -20.92 -17.25 4.85
N PRO A 277 -22.25 -17.19 4.62
CA PRO A 277 -22.78 -16.65 3.37
C PRO A 277 -22.30 -15.22 3.11
N GLY A 278 -21.89 -14.94 1.88
CA GLY A 278 -21.37 -13.64 1.46
C GLY A 278 -19.90 -13.37 1.78
N MET A 279 -19.15 -14.34 2.33
CA MET A 279 -17.73 -14.15 2.64
C MET A 279 -16.91 -13.80 1.38
N GLY A 280 -16.15 -12.70 1.44
CA GLY A 280 -15.28 -12.26 0.34
C GLY A 280 -16.01 -11.54 -0.81
N ARG A 281 -17.32 -11.25 -0.69
CA ARG A 281 -18.10 -10.61 -1.76
C ARG A 281 -17.55 -9.24 -2.13
N GLU A 282 -17.24 -8.39 -1.14
CA GLU A 282 -16.69 -7.05 -1.41
C GLU A 282 -15.34 -7.15 -2.12
N LEU A 283 -14.53 -8.16 -1.80
CA LEU A 283 -13.24 -8.37 -2.45
C LEU A 283 -13.39 -8.87 -3.89
N TYR A 284 -14.35 -9.76 -4.14
CA TYR A 284 -14.70 -10.23 -5.49
C TYR A 284 -15.11 -9.07 -6.40
N ASP A 285 -15.88 -8.11 -5.88
CA ASP A 285 -16.33 -6.97 -6.67
C ASP A 285 -15.23 -5.93 -6.90
N ALA A 286 -14.33 -5.76 -5.93
CA ALA A 286 -13.34 -4.68 -5.93
C ALA A 286 -11.96 -5.07 -6.47
N HIS A 287 -11.57 -6.35 -6.44
CA HIS A 287 -10.19 -6.78 -6.69
C HIS A 287 -10.10 -7.82 -7.82
N PRO A 288 -9.60 -7.44 -9.01
CA PRO A 288 -9.51 -8.35 -10.16
C PRO A 288 -8.68 -9.61 -9.91
N VAL A 289 -7.62 -9.55 -9.10
CA VAL A 289 -6.80 -10.74 -8.75
C VAL A 289 -7.64 -11.78 -8.03
N PHE A 290 -8.31 -11.37 -6.95
CA PHE A 290 -9.19 -12.21 -6.16
C PHE A 290 -10.35 -12.78 -7.00
N ALA A 291 -10.98 -11.94 -7.82
CA ALA A 291 -12.07 -12.35 -8.70
C ALA A 291 -11.64 -13.38 -9.75
N ARG A 292 -10.45 -13.26 -10.33
CA ARG A 292 -9.94 -14.24 -11.30
C ARG A 292 -9.72 -15.61 -10.67
N THR A 293 -9.15 -15.67 -9.48
CA THR A 293 -8.91 -16.95 -8.78
C THR A 293 -10.22 -17.63 -8.40
N LEU A 294 -11.21 -16.88 -7.89
CA LEU A 294 -12.53 -17.46 -7.61
C LEU A 294 -13.27 -17.92 -8.87
N ARG A 295 -13.18 -17.21 -10.00
CA ARG A 295 -13.80 -17.65 -11.26
C ARG A 295 -13.15 -18.93 -11.79
N ARG A 296 -11.83 -19.04 -11.73
CA ARG A 296 -11.12 -20.28 -12.08
C ARG A 296 -11.56 -21.44 -11.19
N ALA A 297 -11.68 -21.20 -9.88
CA ALA A 297 -12.19 -22.22 -8.96
C ALA A 297 -13.66 -22.60 -9.26
N ASP A 298 -14.51 -21.64 -9.61
CA ASP A 298 -15.89 -21.88 -10.03
C ASP A 298 -15.97 -22.79 -11.28
N GLU A 299 -15.12 -22.53 -12.28
CA GLU A 299 -15.02 -23.36 -13.49
C GLU A 299 -14.63 -24.81 -13.16
N VAL A 300 -13.65 -25.00 -12.28
CA VAL A 300 -13.22 -26.34 -11.82
C VAL A 300 -14.36 -27.06 -11.11
N LEU A 301 -15.03 -26.39 -10.17
CA LEU A 301 -16.10 -27.01 -9.37
C LEU A 301 -17.32 -27.35 -10.23
N ARG A 302 -17.67 -26.51 -11.22
CA ARG A 302 -18.68 -26.86 -12.24
C ARG A 302 -18.29 -28.12 -13.02
N GLY A 303 -17.02 -28.24 -13.41
CA GLY A 303 -16.50 -29.43 -14.10
C GLY A 303 -16.59 -30.71 -13.28
N LEU A 304 -16.54 -30.61 -11.95
CA LEU A 304 -16.69 -31.72 -11.00
C LEU A 304 -18.16 -32.01 -10.62
N GLY A 305 -19.12 -31.29 -11.21
CA GLY A 305 -20.54 -31.43 -10.96
C GLY A 305 -20.99 -30.92 -9.58
N GLU A 306 -20.25 -29.96 -9.00
CA GLU A 306 -20.66 -29.26 -7.78
C GLU A 306 -21.62 -28.11 -8.06
N ILE A 307 -22.26 -27.60 -7.01
CA ILE A 307 -22.94 -26.30 -7.05
C ILE A 307 -21.89 -25.26 -7.45
N PRO A 308 -22.19 -24.35 -8.40
CA PRO A 308 -21.26 -23.27 -8.74
C PRO A 308 -20.81 -22.51 -7.49
N LEU A 309 -19.50 -22.32 -7.37
CA LEU A 309 -18.87 -21.69 -6.22
C LEU A 309 -19.43 -20.29 -5.96
N LEU A 310 -19.63 -19.49 -7.01
CA LEU A 310 -20.10 -18.12 -6.85
C LEU A 310 -21.54 -18.09 -6.31
N ASP A 311 -22.39 -19.03 -6.75
CA ASP A 311 -23.75 -19.17 -6.26
C ASP A 311 -23.72 -19.65 -4.80
N LEU A 312 -22.90 -20.66 -4.50
CA LEU A 312 -22.70 -21.19 -3.14
C LEU A 312 -22.20 -20.12 -2.14
N LEU A 313 -21.32 -19.22 -2.57
CA LEU A 313 -20.76 -18.17 -1.71
C LEU A 313 -21.69 -16.96 -1.56
N PHE A 314 -22.37 -16.55 -2.64
CA PHE A 314 -23.04 -15.25 -2.69
C PHE A 314 -24.56 -15.28 -2.78
N ASP A 315 -25.15 -16.43 -3.13
CA ASP A 315 -26.59 -16.61 -3.10
C ASP A 315 -27.05 -17.02 -1.69
N PRO A 316 -27.92 -16.22 -1.02
CA PRO A 316 -28.49 -16.59 0.26
C PRO A 316 -29.25 -17.92 0.27
N GLU A 317 -29.78 -18.38 -0.87
CA GLU A 317 -30.51 -19.65 -0.98
C GLU A 317 -29.60 -20.86 -0.71
N HIS A 318 -28.30 -20.75 -1.00
CA HIS A 318 -27.30 -21.79 -0.76
C HIS A 318 -26.62 -21.70 0.61
N ALA A 319 -27.12 -20.88 1.54
CA ALA A 319 -26.52 -20.71 2.86
C ALA A 319 -26.44 -22.02 3.67
N GLU A 320 -27.47 -22.88 3.57
CA GLU A 320 -27.49 -24.18 4.21
C GLU A 320 -26.54 -25.17 3.52
N ASP A 321 -26.47 -25.14 2.19
CA ASP A 321 -25.51 -25.94 1.42
C ASP A 321 -24.06 -25.59 1.82
N LEU A 322 -23.74 -24.31 1.93
CA LEU A 322 -22.42 -23.84 2.37
C LEU A 322 -22.07 -24.30 3.79
N ALA A 323 -23.05 -24.64 4.63
CA ALA A 323 -22.79 -25.21 5.96
C ALA A 323 -22.43 -26.71 5.91
N ARG A 324 -22.81 -27.43 4.85
CA ARG A 324 -22.54 -28.87 4.70
C ARG A 324 -21.07 -29.13 4.37
N THR A 325 -20.53 -30.21 4.94
CA THR A 325 -19.11 -30.59 4.78
C THR A 325 -18.71 -30.77 3.32
N ARG A 326 -19.61 -31.36 2.52
CA ARG A 326 -19.43 -31.57 1.07
C ARG A 326 -19.05 -30.29 0.32
N TYR A 327 -19.79 -29.21 0.56
CA TYR A 327 -19.65 -27.98 -0.21
C TYR A 327 -18.73 -26.96 0.47
N CYS A 328 -18.66 -26.97 1.80
CA CYS A 328 -17.87 -25.99 2.53
C CYS A 328 -16.36 -26.19 2.36
N GLN A 329 -15.88 -27.44 2.26
CA GLN A 329 -14.45 -27.72 2.10
C GLN A 329 -13.87 -27.14 0.80
N PRO A 330 -14.40 -27.46 -0.41
CA PRO A 330 -13.90 -26.86 -1.64
C PRO A 330 -14.12 -25.34 -1.68
N ALA A 331 -15.20 -24.82 -1.09
CA ALA A 331 -15.44 -23.38 -1.01
C ALA A 331 -14.38 -22.64 -0.17
N LEU A 332 -13.98 -23.22 0.97
CA LEU A 332 -12.91 -22.69 1.81
C LEU A 332 -11.57 -22.71 1.08
N VAL A 333 -11.20 -23.83 0.44
CA VAL A 333 -9.94 -23.92 -0.31
C VAL A 333 -9.88 -22.87 -1.42
N ALA A 334 -10.96 -22.70 -2.19
CA ALA A 334 -11.03 -21.70 -3.24
C ALA A 334 -10.89 -20.27 -2.71
N LEU A 335 -11.62 -19.94 -1.63
CA LEU A 335 -11.55 -18.63 -0.98
C LEU A 335 -10.15 -18.34 -0.44
N GLU A 336 -9.54 -19.31 0.23
CA GLU A 336 -8.23 -19.16 0.86
C GLU A 336 -7.12 -18.97 -0.17
N VAL A 337 -7.13 -19.73 -1.27
CA VAL A 337 -6.15 -19.51 -2.36
C VAL A 337 -6.36 -18.13 -2.99
N ALA A 338 -7.60 -17.68 -3.20
CA ALA A 338 -7.88 -16.34 -3.71
C ALA A 338 -7.41 -15.22 -2.76
N LEU A 339 -7.57 -15.41 -1.43
CA LEU A 339 -7.05 -14.49 -0.42
C LEU A 339 -5.51 -14.45 -0.42
N ALA A 340 -4.86 -15.61 -0.54
CA ALA A 340 -3.39 -15.68 -0.63
C ALA A 340 -2.88 -14.91 -1.87
N ASP A 341 -3.48 -15.13 -3.03
CA ASP A 341 -3.15 -14.40 -4.26
C ASP A 341 -3.31 -12.89 -4.09
N LEU A 342 -4.37 -12.45 -3.39
CA LEU A 342 -4.59 -11.03 -3.12
C LEU A 342 -3.50 -10.44 -2.22
N TRP A 343 -3.14 -11.13 -1.13
CA TRP A 343 -2.05 -10.69 -0.24
C TRP A 343 -0.70 -10.62 -0.97
N GLU A 344 -0.39 -11.63 -1.78
CA GLU A 344 0.83 -11.65 -2.58
C GLU A 344 0.85 -10.53 -3.63
N SER A 345 -0.30 -10.23 -4.26
CA SER A 345 -0.42 -9.11 -5.20
C SER A 345 -0.15 -7.76 -4.52
N CYS A 346 -0.49 -7.64 -3.22
CA CYS A 346 -0.15 -6.49 -2.39
C CYS A 346 1.31 -6.49 -1.92
N GLY A 347 2.15 -7.42 -2.39
CA GLY A 347 3.57 -7.51 -2.06
C GLY A 347 3.89 -8.24 -0.75
N VAL A 348 2.89 -8.81 -0.07
CA VAL A 348 3.07 -9.56 1.18
C VAL A 348 3.18 -11.05 0.85
N ARG A 349 4.40 -11.59 0.93
CA ARG A 349 4.68 -12.99 0.59
C ARG A 349 4.94 -13.83 1.85
N PRO A 350 4.46 -15.08 1.91
CA PRO A 350 4.75 -15.97 3.03
C PRO A 350 6.21 -16.46 2.96
N ALA A 351 6.90 -16.41 4.09
CA ALA A 351 8.14 -17.14 4.33
C ALA A 351 7.87 -18.61 4.71
N ALA A 352 6.68 -18.91 5.25
CA ALA A 352 6.22 -20.26 5.54
C ALA A 352 4.68 -20.32 5.56
N VAL A 353 4.13 -21.51 5.42
CA VAL A 353 2.68 -21.78 5.46
C VAL A 353 2.34 -22.90 6.43
N LEU A 354 1.16 -22.81 7.06
CA LEU A 354 0.57 -23.84 7.91
C LEU A 354 -0.94 -23.82 7.73
N GLY A 355 -1.56 -24.97 7.45
CA GLY A 355 -3.01 -25.08 7.28
C GLY A 355 -3.63 -25.99 8.33
N HIS A 356 -4.82 -25.66 8.81
CA HIS A 356 -5.55 -26.45 9.81
C HIS A 356 -6.59 -27.34 9.14
N SER A 357 -6.44 -28.66 9.25
CA SER A 357 -7.33 -29.64 8.62
C SER A 357 -7.51 -29.36 7.12
N VAL A 358 -8.71 -29.00 6.67
CA VAL A 358 -8.97 -28.69 5.24
C VAL A 358 -8.06 -27.58 4.70
N GLY A 359 -7.67 -26.61 5.54
CA GLY A 359 -6.74 -25.55 5.16
C GLY A 359 -5.37 -26.07 4.73
N ALA A 360 -5.00 -27.31 5.06
CA ALA A 360 -3.78 -27.95 4.57
C ALA A 360 -3.77 -28.13 3.04
N LEU A 361 -4.94 -28.30 2.41
CA LEU A 361 -5.04 -28.36 0.94
C LEU A 361 -4.74 -27.00 0.30
N ALA A 362 -5.26 -25.91 0.89
CA ALA A 362 -4.95 -24.54 0.44
C ALA A 362 -3.48 -24.17 0.71
N ALA A 363 -2.94 -24.54 1.88
CA ALA A 363 -1.53 -24.36 2.21
C ALA A 363 -0.61 -25.12 1.23
N ALA A 364 -0.92 -26.37 0.90
CA ALA A 364 -0.19 -27.16 -0.08
C ALA A 364 -0.25 -26.54 -1.49
N CYS A 365 -1.40 -26.00 -1.89
CA CYS A 365 -1.54 -25.25 -3.15
C CYS A 365 -0.64 -24.02 -3.18
N VAL A 366 -0.68 -23.17 -2.14
CA VAL A 366 0.13 -21.95 -2.06
C VAL A 366 1.63 -22.25 -1.92
N ALA A 367 1.98 -23.34 -1.23
CA ALA A 367 3.35 -23.85 -1.18
C ALA A 367 3.84 -24.38 -2.54
N GLY A 368 2.95 -24.59 -3.52
CA GLY A 368 3.27 -25.11 -4.84
C GLY A 368 3.38 -26.63 -4.91
N VAL A 369 2.91 -27.35 -3.90
CA VAL A 369 2.84 -28.83 -3.87
C VAL A 369 1.69 -29.33 -4.76
N LEU A 370 0.59 -28.58 -4.78
CA LEU A 370 -0.61 -28.86 -5.55
C LEU A 370 -0.90 -27.74 -6.55
N SER A 371 -1.54 -28.08 -7.67
CA SER A 371 -2.27 -27.11 -8.48
C SER A 371 -3.59 -26.71 -7.78
N LEU A 372 -4.21 -25.61 -8.20
CA LEU A 372 -5.53 -25.22 -7.71
C LEU A 372 -6.58 -26.29 -8.05
N GLU A 373 -6.51 -26.82 -9.27
CA GLU A 373 -7.38 -27.88 -9.78
C GLU A 373 -7.30 -29.14 -8.92
N ASP A 374 -6.09 -29.58 -8.58
CA ASP A 374 -5.89 -30.78 -7.76
C ASP A 374 -6.32 -30.53 -6.30
N ALA A 375 -6.00 -29.37 -5.74
CA ALA A 375 -6.42 -29.02 -4.39
C ALA A 375 -7.96 -28.99 -4.26
N LEU A 376 -8.66 -28.44 -5.26
CA LEU A 376 -10.13 -28.45 -5.30
C LEU A 376 -10.68 -29.85 -5.54
N THR A 377 -10.06 -30.66 -6.39
CA THR A 377 -10.47 -32.05 -6.63
C THR A 377 -10.39 -32.87 -5.35
N LEU A 378 -9.26 -32.79 -4.64
CA LEU A 378 -9.09 -33.45 -3.34
C LEU A 378 -10.06 -32.90 -2.29
N ALA A 379 -10.33 -31.59 -2.27
CA ALA A 379 -11.29 -30.99 -1.35
C ALA A 379 -12.73 -31.47 -1.61
N VAL A 380 -13.13 -31.61 -2.88
CA VAL A 380 -14.43 -32.15 -3.28
C VAL A 380 -14.56 -33.61 -2.85
N VAL A 381 -13.57 -34.46 -3.18
CA VAL A 381 -13.61 -35.88 -2.83
C VAL A 381 -13.62 -36.06 -1.31
N ARG A 382 -12.73 -35.36 -0.61
CA ARG A 382 -12.67 -35.38 0.86
C ARG A 382 -13.97 -34.90 1.48
N GLY A 383 -14.51 -33.77 1.03
CA GLY A 383 -15.76 -33.19 1.51
C GLY A 383 -16.94 -34.14 1.33
N ARG A 384 -17.11 -34.70 0.11
CA ARG A 384 -18.17 -35.68 -0.20
C ARG A 384 -18.06 -36.92 0.67
N ALA A 385 -16.88 -37.55 0.68
CA ALA A 385 -16.67 -38.81 1.38
C ALA A 385 -16.86 -38.66 2.90
N MET A 386 -16.49 -37.51 3.47
CA MET A 386 -16.74 -37.19 4.88
C MET A 386 -18.21 -36.91 5.18
N ASP A 387 -18.94 -36.24 4.27
CA ASP A 387 -20.38 -35.95 4.42
C ASP A 387 -21.26 -37.21 4.33
N GLU A 388 -20.77 -38.25 3.67
CA GLU A 388 -21.43 -39.56 3.51
C GLU A 388 -21.19 -40.53 4.69
N GLN A 389 -20.34 -40.17 5.66
CA GLN A 389 -20.10 -41.01 6.83
C GLN A 389 -21.31 -40.98 7.79
N PRO A 390 -21.44 -41.96 8.71
CA PRO A 390 -22.53 -41.95 9.68
C PRO A 390 -22.50 -40.68 10.57
N GLY A 391 -23.60 -39.94 10.58
CA GLY A 391 -23.79 -38.69 11.34
C GLY A 391 -23.96 -38.87 12.86
N GLU A 392 -23.57 -40.02 13.42
CA GLU A 392 -23.67 -40.32 14.85
C GLU A 392 -22.44 -39.83 15.65
N GLY A 393 -21.58 -39.04 15.04
CA GLY A 393 -20.36 -38.50 15.63
C GLY A 393 -20.55 -37.11 16.26
N ALA A 394 -19.76 -36.80 17.28
CA ALA A 394 -19.69 -35.47 17.89
C ALA A 394 -18.24 -35.06 18.14
N MET A 395 -18.02 -33.75 18.32
CA MET A 395 -16.73 -33.21 18.71
C MET A 395 -16.88 -32.19 19.84
N ILE A 396 -15.94 -32.19 20.78
CA ILE A 396 -15.87 -31.23 21.90
C ILE A 396 -14.50 -30.55 21.93
N ALA A 397 -14.50 -29.24 22.10
CA ALA A 397 -13.30 -28.48 22.45
C ALA A 397 -13.11 -28.52 23.97
N CYS A 398 -11.89 -28.84 24.39
CA CYS A 398 -11.49 -29.00 25.78
C CYS A 398 -10.39 -27.98 26.09
N VAL A 399 -10.60 -27.18 27.15
CA VAL A 399 -9.61 -26.22 27.67
C VAL A 399 -9.24 -26.61 29.09
N GLY A 400 -8.02 -27.08 29.29
CA GLY A 400 -7.64 -27.70 30.57
C GLY A 400 -6.21 -28.20 30.62
N ASP A 401 -5.97 -29.15 31.52
CA ASP A 401 -4.72 -29.91 31.58
C ASP A 401 -4.64 -30.88 30.38
N PRO A 402 -3.59 -30.83 29.55
CA PRO A 402 -3.51 -31.65 28.34
C PRO A 402 -3.39 -33.15 28.64
N ASP A 403 -2.80 -33.54 29.77
CA ASP A 403 -2.60 -34.95 30.11
C ASP A 403 -3.89 -35.59 30.59
N THR A 404 -4.70 -34.86 31.37
CA THR A 404 -6.09 -35.23 31.65
C THR A 404 -6.90 -35.48 30.37
N VAL A 405 -6.88 -34.53 29.41
CA VAL A 405 -7.67 -34.65 28.18
C VAL A 405 -7.19 -35.81 27.30
N ARG A 406 -5.87 -36.01 27.19
CA ARG A 406 -5.28 -37.15 26.46
C ARG A 406 -5.62 -38.48 27.12
N GLY A 407 -5.54 -38.56 28.45
CA GLY A 407 -5.90 -39.75 29.22
C GLY A 407 -7.36 -40.15 29.01
N ALA A 408 -8.25 -39.16 29.01
CA ALA A 408 -9.67 -39.36 28.74
C ALA A 408 -9.93 -39.94 27.34
N ALA A 409 -9.21 -39.47 26.31
CA ALA A 409 -9.31 -40.04 24.97
C ALA A 409 -8.77 -41.48 24.91
N ALA A 410 -7.60 -41.73 25.52
CA ALA A 410 -6.96 -43.05 25.51
C ALA A 410 -7.78 -44.13 26.24
N GLY A 411 -8.57 -43.73 27.25
CA GLY A 411 -9.49 -44.62 27.97
C GLY A 411 -10.67 -45.14 27.14
N HIS A 412 -10.94 -44.54 25.97
CA HIS A 412 -12.08 -44.89 25.12
C HIS A 412 -11.64 -45.22 23.69
N GLY A 413 -11.63 -46.51 23.33
CA GLY A 413 -11.08 -46.98 22.03
C GLY A 413 -11.74 -46.46 20.75
N ARG A 414 -12.86 -45.72 20.82
CA ARG A 414 -13.52 -45.08 19.67
C ARG A 414 -13.48 -43.55 19.69
N VAL A 415 -12.84 -42.95 20.71
CA VAL A 415 -12.65 -41.50 20.80
C VAL A 415 -11.21 -41.18 20.40
N ALA A 416 -11.05 -40.23 19.49
CA ALA A 416 -9.76 -39.74 19.04
C ALA A 416 -9.49 -38.34 19.56
N LEU A 417 -8.21 -38.05 19.78
CA LEU A 417 -7.73 -36.69 19.84
C LEU A 417 -7.71 -36.13 18.42
N ALA A 418 -8.71 -35.33 18.06
CA ALA A 418 -8.82 -34.77 16.72
C ALA A 418 -7.87 -33.61 16.47
N ALA A 419 -7.63 -32.77 17.48
CA ALA A 419 -6.72 -31.63 17.34
C ALA A 419 -6.03 -31.22 18.65
N VAL A 420 -4.81 -30.73 18.52
CA VAL A 420 -4.06 -29.99 19.54
C VAL A 420 -3.82 -28.58 18.99
N ASN A 421 -4.69 -27.65 19.38
CA ASN A 421 -4.75 -26.30 18.82
C ASN A 421 -3.90 -25.28 19.59
N ALA A 422 -3.69 -25.52 20.88
CA ALA A 422 -2.73 -24.80 21.72
C ALA A 422 -2.36 -25.73 22.90
N PRO A 423 -1.33 -25.43 23.70
CA PRO A 423 -0.88 -26.32 24.79
C PRO A 423 -2.00 -26.80 25.72
N ARG A 424 -3.03 -25.97 25.93
CA ARG A 424 -4.19 -26.26 26.78
C ARG A 424 -5.52 -26.34 26.01
N HIS A 425 -5.51 -26.22 24.68
CA HIS A 425 -6.72 -26.29 23.84
C HIS A 425 -6.68 -27.51 22.94
N LEU A 426 -7.46 -28.54 23.27
CA LEU A 426 -7.52 -29.82 22.58
C LEU A 426 -8.93 -30.08 22.08
N VAL A 427 -9.10 -30.96 21.10
CA VAL A 427 -10.41 -31.35 20.56
C VAL A 427 -10.53 -32.86 20.57
N LEU A 428 -11.58 -33.37 21.19
CA LEU A 428 -11.95 -34.79 21.15
C LEU A 428 -13.04 -35.03 20.13
N SER A 429 -13.00 -36.19 19.49
CA SER A 429 -13.89 -36.57 18.39
C SER A 429 -14.23 -38.06 18.45
N GLY A 430 -15.50 -38.41 18.35
CA GLY A 430 -15.94 -39.81 18.42
C GLY A 430 -17.45 -39.96 18.41
N PRO A 431 -17.98 -41.16 18.73
CA PRO A 431 -19.41 -41.40 18.86
C PRO A 431 -20.08 -40.43 19.85
N ALA A 432 -21.28 -39.94 19.51
CA ALA A 432 -21.96 -38.91 20.28
C ALA A 432 -22.27 -39.32 21.73
N ASP A 433 -22.63 -40.59 21.96
CA ASP A 433 -22.83 -41.17 23.29
C ASP A 433 -21.55 -41.07 24.14
N ARG A 434 -20.40 -41.41 23.55
CA ARG A 434 -19.10 -41.39 24.24
C ARG A 434 -18.57 -39.99 24.51
N ILE A 435 -18.79 -39.07 23.57
CA ILE A 435 -18.44 -37.66 23.79
C ILE A 435 -19.31 -37.05 24.88
N ALA A 436 -20.59 -37.44 24.99
CA ALA A 436 -21.47 -36.98 26.06
C ALA A 436 -21.04 -37.52 27.44
N GLU A 437 -20.64 -38.79 27.54
CA GLU A 437 -20.05 -39.37 28.75
C GLU A 437 -18.78 -38.61 29.17
N LEU A 438 -17.81 -38.48 28.26
CA LEU A 438 -16.53 -37.81 28.51
C LEU A 438 -16.67 -36.36 28.93
N ARG A 439 -17.68 -35.65 28.40
CA ARG A 439 -17.93 -34.26 28.79
C ARG A 439 -18.16 -34.13 30.29
N GLY A 440 -19.01 -34.98 30.86
CA GLY A 440 -19.30 -34.93 32.31
C GLY A 440 -18.06 -35.26 33.14
N ASP A 441 -17.24 -36.18 32.67
CA ASP A 441 -16.01 -36.60 33.35
C ASP A 441 -14.96 -35.49 33.35
N LEU A 442 -14.71 -34.90 32.19
CA LEU A 442 -13.78 -33.79 32.00
C LEU A 442 -14.20 -32.54 32.79
N GLU A 443 -15.50 -32.19 32.79
CA GLU A 443 -16.01 -31.06 33.57
C GLU A 443 -15.78 -31.26 35.08
N ARG A 444 -15.91 -32.50 35.60
CA ARG A 444 -15.60 -32.84 36.99
C ARG A 444 -14.12 -32.73 37.32
N GLU A 445 -13.25 -32.94 36.35
CA GLU A 445 -11.79 -32.80 36.46
C GLU A 445 -11.30 -31.36 36.22
N GLY A 446 -12.22 -30.39 36.11
CA GLY A 446 -11.90 -28.97 35.96
C GLY A 446 -11.54 -28.55 34.54
N VAL A 447 -11.77 -29.40 33.54
CA VAL A 447 -11.61 -29.06 32.12
C VAL A 447 -12.86 -28.31 31.65
N THR A 448 -12.66 -27.15 31.02
CA THR A 448 -13.77 -26.44 30.36
C THR A 448 -14.08 -27.12 29.04
N VAL A 449 -15.31 -27.62 28.88
CA VAL A 449 -15.74 -28.34 27.68
C VAL A 449 -16.78 -27.54 26.92
N ARG A 450 -16.63 -27.45 25.59
CA ARG A 450 -17.60 -26.82 24.70
C ARG A 450 -17.89 -27.70 23.49
N PRO A 451 -19.16 -28.05 23.21
CA PRO A 451 -19.54 -28.73 21.98
C PRO A 451 -19.18 -27.91 20.73
N LEU A 452 -18.71 -28.59 19.69
CA LEU A 452 -18.49 -28.00 18.38
C LEU A 452 -19.73 -28.23 17.50
N ALA A 453 -20.14 -27.18 16.79
CA ALA A 453 -21.25 -27.25 15.83
C ALA A 453 -20.75 -27.90 14.53
N VAL A 454 -20.62 -29.23 14.55
CA VAL A 454 -20.18 -30.06 13.43
C VAL A 454 -21.18 -31.19 13.20
N SER A 455 -21.23 -31.71 11.97
CA SER A 455 -22.14 -32.81 11.59
C SER A 455 -21.57 -34.20 11.88
N HIS A 456 -20.25 -34.32 11.99
CA HIS A 456 -19.57 -35.62 12.11
C HIS A 456 -18.38 -35.53 13.09
N ALA A 457 -17.86 -36.70 13.46
CA ALA A 457 -16.63 -36.85 14.24
C ALA A 457 -15.38 -36.85 13.34
N PHE A 458 -14.95 -35.67 12.88
CA PHE A 458 -13.76 -35.53 12.04
C PHE A 458 -12.47 -35.93 12.77
N HIS A 459 -11.44 -36.35 12.03
CA HIS A 459 -10.15 -36.81 12.59
C HIS A 459 -10.32 -37.91 13.64
N SER A 460 -11.18 -38.89 13.33
CA SER A 460 -11.46 -40.04 14.18
C SER A 460 -11.64 -41.31 13.34
N PRO A 461 -11.63 -42.51 13.95
CA PRO A 461 -11.91 -43.76 13.25
C PRO A 461 -13.27 -43.80 12.54
N LEU A 462 -14.22 -42.93 12.90
CA LEU A 462 -15.53 -42.85 12.22
C LEU A 462 -15.41 -42.31 10.80
N MET A 463 -14.28 -41.71 10.42
CA MET A 463 -14.00 -41.23 9.06
C MET A 463 -13.32 -42.29 8.18
N ALA A 464 -13.11 -43.52 8.67
CA ALA A 464 -12.39 -44.57 7.93
C ALA A 464 -12.99 -44.87 6.55
N GLY A 465 -14.31 -44.73 6.37
CA GLY A 465 -14.98 -44.93 5.08
C GLY A 465 -14.60 -43.86 4.03
N ALA A 466 -14.08 -42.71 4.46
CA ALA A 466 -13.62 -41.66 3.56
C ALA A 466 -12.15 -41.83 3.11
N ALA A 467 -11.42 -42.81 3.66
CA ALA A 467 -10.01 -43.03 3.37
C ALA A 467 -9.77 -43.54 1.93
N GLU A 468 -10.50 -44.57 1.49
CA GLU A 468 -10.29 -45.17 0.16
C GLU A 468 -10.62 -44.19 -0.98
N PRO A 469 -11.79 -43.49 -0.98
CA PRO A 469 -12.07 -42.51 -2.03
C PRO A 469 -11.02 -41.40 -2.12
N LEU A 470 -10.52 -40.93 -0.97
CA LEU A 470 -9.48 -39.91 -0.92
C LEU A 470 -8.13 -40.44 -1.45
N LEU A 471 -7.78 -41.69 -1.12
CA LEU A 471 -6.56 -42.33 -1.60
C LEU A 471 -6.58 -42.50 -3.12
N GLU A 472 -7.70 -42.96 -3.67
CA GLU A 472 -7.87 -43.11 -5.12
C GLU A 472 -7.71 -41.78 -5.84
N ALA A 473 -8.35 -40.72 -5.35
CA ALA A 473 -8.20 -39.38 -5.91
C ALA A 473 -6.77 -38.86 -5.78
N ALA A 474 -6.13 -39.04 -4.62
CA ALA A 474 -4.77 -38.59 -4.38
C ALA A 474 -3.72 -39.32 -5.22
N ARG A 475 -3.97 -40.57 -5.63
CA ARG A 475 -3.09 -41.31 -6.56
C ARG A 475 -3.10 -40.76 -7.99
N ALA A 476 -4.14 -40.02 -8.37
CA ALA A 476 -4.25 -39.38 -9.67
C ALA A 476 -3.57 -37.99 -9.71
N VAL A 477 -3.11 -37.49 -8.56
CA VAL A 477 -2.49 -36.17 -8.42
C VAL A 477 -0.97 -36.29 -8.47
N GLU A 478 -0.32 -35.37 -9.18
CA GLU A 478 1.13 -35.20 -9.13
C GLU A 478 1.50 -34.22 -8.01
N PHE A 479 2.26 -34.70 -7.00
CA PHE A 479 2.72 -33.87 -5.90
C PHE A 479 4.13 -33.33 -6.17
N HIS A 480 4.31 -32.02 -6.03
CA HIS A 480 5.61 -31.37 -6.17
C HIS A 480 6.26 -31.06 -4.82
N ALA A 481 7.56 -30.79 -4.83
CA ALA A 481 8.25 -30.30 -3.64
C ALA A 481 7.80 -28.87 -3.28
N PRO A 482 7.62 -28.52 -1.99
CA PRO A 482 7.24 -27.17 -1.59
C PRO A 482 8.25 -26.11 -2.06
N ARG A 483 7.76 -25.04 -2.68
CA ARG A 483 8.53 -23.83 -3.02
C ARG A 483 8.55 -22.81 -1.90
N VAL A 484 7.52 -22.83 -1.06
CA VAL A 484 7.46 -22.11 0.22
C VAL A 484 7.47 -23.17 1.33
N PRO A 485 8.28 -23.01 2.38
CA PRO A 485 8.28 -23.92 3.53
C PRO A 485 6.86 -24.18 4.04
N TRP A 486 6.45 -25.44 4.06
CA TRP A 486 5.13 -25.86 4.55
C TRP A 486 5.33 -26.70 5.81
N ILE A 487 4.71 -26.27 6.91
CA ILE A 487 4.64 -27.05 8.15
C ILE A 487 3.35 -27.86 8.12
N SER A 488 3.47 -29.19 8.19
CA SER A 488 2.32 -30.09 8.20
C SER A 488 1.62 -30.01 9.56
N ASP A 489 0.30 -29.84 9.53
CA ASP A 489 -0.53 -29.98 10.71
C ASP A 489 -0.78 -31.46 11.09
N ALA A 490 -0.44 -32.44 10.26
CA ALA A 490 -0.50 -33.85 10.66
C ALA A 490 0.73 -34.27 11.49
N THR A 491 1.91 -33.72 11.18
CA THR A 491 3.17 -34.11 11.85
C THR A 491 3.70 -33.05 12.80
N GLY A 492 3.36 -31.78 12.62
CA GLY A 492 4.00 -30.65 13.33
C GLY A 492 5.38 -30.28 12.76
N GLU A 493 5.79 -30.91 11.66
CA GLU A 493 7.13 -30.79 11.09
C GLU A 493 7.10 -30.22 9.66
N PRO A 494 8.23 -29.63 9.18
CA PRO A 494 8.39 -29.25 7.79
C PRO A 494 8.15 -30.40 6.83
N VAL A 495 7.44 -30.13 5.74
CA VAL A 495 7.19 -31.08 4.67
C VAL A 495 8.30 -30.98 3.64
N GLU A 496 8.95 -32.11 3.35
CA GLU A 496 9.85 -32.22 2.19
C GLU A 496 9.11 -32.74 0.97
N ARG A 497 8.26 -33.75 1.16
CA ARG A 497 7.43 -34.41 0.14
C ARG A 497 6.15 -34.94 0.76
N VAL A 498 5.10 -35.06 -0.05
CA VAL A 498 3.86 -35.76 0.28
C VAL A 498 3.55 -36.80 -0.77
N ASP A 499 2.88 -37.87 -0.33
CA ASP A 499 2.35 -38.94 -1.16
C ASP A 499 0.81 -39.01 -1.01
N ALA A 500 0.17 -39.91 -1.75
CA ALA A 500 -1.28 -40.08 -1.66
C ALA A 500 -1.71 -40.54 -0.25
N GLU A 501 -0.91 -41.42 0.36
CA GLU A 501 -1.13 -41.96 1.70
C GLU A 501 -1.03 -40.90 2.80
N TYR A 502 -0.29 -39.80 2.57
CA TYR A 502 -0.24 -38.66 3.49
C TYR A 502 -1.63 -38.08 3.75
N TRP A 503 -2.46 -37.94 2.71
CA TRP A 503 -3.80 -37.35 2.86
C TRP A 503 -4.76 -38.25 3.62
N VAL A 504 -4.59 -39.57 3.55
CA VAL A 504 -5.33 -40.52 4.39
C VAL A 504 -4.88 -40.41 5.85
N ARG A 505 -3.56 -40.36 6.10
CA ARG A 505 -3.02 -40.16 7.45
C ARG A 505 -3.49 -38.82 8.03
N HIS A 506 -3.53 -37.77 7.22
CA HIS A 506 -4.02 -36.44 7.59
C HIS A 506 -5.51 -36.43 7.94
N LEU A 507 -6.34 -37.10 7.13
CA LEU A 507 -7.78 -37.23 7.35
C LEU A 507 -8.12 -37.91 8.67
N LEU A 508 -7.40 -38.99 9.02
CA LEU A 508 -7.69 -39.84 10.17
C LEU A 508 -6.91 -39.46 11.43
N GLY A 509 -5.77 -38.78 11.26
CA GLY A 509 -4.85 -38.41 12.32
C GLY A 509 -5.20 -37.09 13.00
N THR A 510 -4.50 -36.84 14.11
CA THR A 510 -4.62 -35.62 14.91
C THR A 510 -4.03 -34.41 14.19
N VAL A 511 -4.75 -33.28 14.22
CA VAL A 511 -4.26 -31.97 13.80
C VAL A 511 -3.38 -31.36 14.89
N ARG A 512 -2.06 -31.35 14.68
CA ARG A 512 -0.99 -30.85 15.56
C ARG A 512 -0.67 -29.37 15.32
N PHE A 513 -1.69 -28.51 15.24
CA PHE A 513 -1.52 -27.08 14.94
C PHE A 513 -0.62 -26.35 15.96
N ALA A 514 -0.71 -26.68 17.26
CA ALA A 514 0.12 -26.04 18.28
C ALA A 514 1.62 -26.26 18.05
N GLU A 515 2.00 -27.47 17.62
CA GLU A 515 3.39 -27.84 17.35
C GLU A 515 3.87 -27.16 16.07
N GLY A 516 3.06 -27.19 15.00
CA GLY A 516 3.39 -26.49 13.76
C GLY A 516 3.51 -24.98 13.94
N PHE A 517 2.65 -24.38 14.77
CA PHE A 517 2.73 -22.95 15.09
C PHE A 517 3.97 -22.62 15.93
N ALA A 518 4.33 -23.48 16.89
CA ALA A 518 5.57 -23.32 17.66
C ALA A 518 6.80 -23.39 16.74
N ARG A 519 6.78 -24.28 15.74
CA ARG A 519 7.83 -24.42 14.72
C ARG A 519 8.01 -23.14 13.89
N LEU A 520 6.92 -22.50 13.48
CA LEU A 520 6.98 -21.19 12.78
C LEU A 520 7.59 -20.07 13.63
N ARG A 521 7.60 -20.22 14.96
CA ARG A 521 8.17 -19.26 15.92
C ARG A 521 9.53 -19.70 16.44
N ASP A 522 10.06 -20.82 15.96
CA ASP A 522 11.39 -21.26 16.36
C ASP A 522 12.44 -20.35 15.74
N ARG A 523 13.45 -19.98 16.53
CA ARG A 523 14.59 -19.18 16.07
C ARG A 523 15.74 -20.04 15.56
N ASP A 524 15.67 -21.34 15.79
CA ASP A 524 16.62 -22.28 15.22
C ASP A 524 16.43 -22.34 13.70
N ALA A 525 17.49 -21.97 12.98
CA ALA A 525 17.46 -21.90 11.52
C ALA A 525 17.33 -23.28 10.86
N GLU A 526 17.64 -24.37 11.57
CA GLU A 526 17.42 -25.74 11.07
C GLU A 526 15.93 -26.06 10.90
N HIS A 527 15.07 -25.39 11.66
CA HIS A 527 13.62 -25.60 11.66
C HIS A 527 12.86 -24.71 10.67
N GLY A 528 13.55 -23.85 9.92
CA GLY A 528 12.99 -22.93 8.95
C GLY A 528 13.04 -21.47 9.39
N PRO A 529 12.34 -20.56 8.67
CA PRO A 529 12.40 -19.14 8.98
C PRO A 529 11.56 -18.79 10.21
N PHE A 530 12.17 -18.10 11.17
CA PHE A 530 11.46 -17.48 12.29
C PHE A 530 10.43 -16.47 11.77
N CYS A 531 9.16 -16.71 12.09
CA CYS A 531 8.02 -15.87 11.72
C CYS A 531 7.44 -15.15 12.95
N ASP A 532 7.08 -13.89 12.75
CA ASP A 532 6.47 -13.06 13.79
C ASP A 532 5.41 -12.09 13.24
N ALA A 533 5.03 -12.29 11.99
CA ALA A 533 3.78 -11.79 11.46
C ALA A 533 2.97 -12.98 10.95
N PHE A 534 1.74 -13.11 11.43
CA PHE A 534 0.85 -14.19 11.04
C PHE A 534 -0.35 -13.61 10.32
N VAL A 535 -0.49 -13.95 9.05
CA VAL A 535 -1.66 -13.61 8.23
C VAL A 535 -2.57 -14.82 8.22
N GLU A 536 -3.79 -14.68 8.72
CA GLU A 536 -4.79 -15.75 8.57
C GLU A 536 -5.53 -15.58 7.26
N ILE A 537 -5.25 -16.52 6.36
CA ILE A 537 -5.85 -16.69 5.06
C ILE A 537 -7.12 -17.52 5.27
N GLY A 538 -8.24 -16.85 5.43
CA GLY A 538 -9.53 -17.48 5.71
C GLY A 538 -10.61 -16.45 6.04
N PRO A 539 -11.87 -16.90 6.20
CA PRO A 539 -13.03 -16.02 6.39
C PRO A 539 -13.12 -15.41 7.80
N HIS A 540 -12.49 -15.99 8.81
CA HIS A 540 -12.55 -15.50 10.19
C HIS A 540 -11.27 -15.85 10.96
N PRO A 541 -10.77 -14.98 11.88
CA PRO A 541 -9.47 -15.15 12.49
C PRO A 541 -9.43 -16.08 13.71
N THR A 542 -9.71 -17.36 13.49
CA THR A 542 -9.71 -18.37 14.55
C THR A 542 -8.28 -18.79 14.91
N LEU A 543 -7.43 -19.04 13.92
CA LEU A 543 -6.05 -19.48 14.12
C LEU A 543 -5.18 -18.40 14.75
N LEU A 544 -5.41 -17.12 14.45
CA LEU A 544 -4.72 -16.01 15.14
C LEU A 544 -5.06 -15.99 16.64
N ASN A 545 -6.30 -16.31 17.03
CA ASN A 545 -6.66 -16.36 18.44
C ASN A 545 -6.01 -17.56 19.15
N LEU A 546 -5.93 -18.72 18.48
CA LEU A 546 -5.21 -19.89 18.98
C LEU A 546 -3.71 -19.60 19.14
N GLY A 547 -3.08 -19.00 18.13
CA GLY A 547 -1.67 -18.60 18.17
C GLY A 547 -1.39 -17.59 19.29
N ARG A 548 -2.28 -16.61 19.52
CA ARG A 548 -2.19 -15.69 20.66
C ARG A 548 -2.24 -16.41 22.01
N SER A 549 -3.16 -17.36 22.15
CA SER A 549 -3.27 -18.15 23.38
C SER A 549 -2.00 -18.98 23.62
N ALA A 550 -1.41 -19.56 22.57
CA ALA A 550 -0.19 -20.36 22.68
C ALA A 550 1.03 -19.56 23.16
N VAL A 551 0.99 -18.23 23.07
CA VAL A 551 2.14 -17.35 23.39
C VAL A 551 1.85 -16.37 24.53
N ALA A 552 0.65 -16.44 25.12
CA ALA A 552 0.22 -15.55 26.19
C ALA A 552 1.11 -15.66 27.44
N ASP A 553 1.60 -16.87 27.72
CA ASP A 553 2.46 -17.17 28.89
C ASP A 553 3.96 -17.10 28.56
N ALA A 554 4.35 -16.78 27.33
CA ALA A 554 5.75 -16.66 26.96
C ALA A 554 6.35 -15.37 27.56
N PRO A 555 7.54 -15.43 28.19
CA PRO A 555 8.18 -14.23 28.73
C PRO A 555 8.38 -13.20 27.62
N ALA A 556 8.03 -11.95 27.90
CA ALA A 556 8.26 -10.83 27.00
C ALA A 556 9.78 -10.60 26.86
N GLY A 557 10.40 -11.26 25.88
CA GLY A 557 11.77 -10.97 25.48
C GLY A 557 11.86 -9.65 24.70
N ASP A 558 13.09 -9.21 24.42
CA ASP A 558 13.42 -8.00 23.61
C ASP A 558 13.01 -8.11 22.11
N ALA A 559 12.09 -9.02 21.77
CA ALA A 559 11.63 -9.26 20.41
C ALA A 559 10.51 -8.28 20.01
N ARG A 560 10.48 -7.91 18.72
CA ARG A 560 9.39 -7.12 18.14
C ARG A 560 8.03 -7.78 18.41
N PRO A 561 6.96 -7.00 18.64
CA PRO A 561 5.64 -7.55 18.92
C PRO A 561 5.13 -8.36 17.73
N THR A 562 4.57 -9.54 18.02
CA THR A 562 3.97 -10.40 16.99
C THR A 562 2.77 -9.72 16.33
N LEU A 563 2.74 -9.70 14.99
CA LEU A 563 1.62 -9.20 14.22
C LEU A 563 0.58 -10.29 13.97
N TRP A 564 -0.69 -9.92 14.11
CA TRP A 564 -1.84 -10.80 13.92
C TRP A 564 -2.78 -10.16 12.90
N LEU A 565 -2.78 -10.69 11.68
CA LEU A 565 -3.28 -10.01 10.50
C LEU A 565 -4.44 -10.82 9.88
N PRO A 566 -5.70 -10.56 10.27
CA PRO A 566 -6.84 -11.23 9.63
C PRO A 566 -7.00 -10.79 8.17
N SER A 567 -7.34 -11.72 7.28
CA SER A 567 -7.80 -11.36 5.93
C SER A 567 -9.24 -10.88 5.95
N LEU A 568 -10.12 -11.69 6.54
CA LEU A 568 -11.56 -11.42 6.69
C LEU A 568 -11.99 -11.59 8.15
N ARG A 569 -13.16 -11.04 8.47
CA ARG A 569 -13.80 -11.23 9.77
C ARG A 569 -15.31 -11.15 9.60
N ARG A 570 -16.01 -12.26 9.85
CA ARG A 570 -17.47 -12.30 9.99
C ARG A 570 -18.02 -11.08 10.75
N GLY A 571 -18.97 -10.39 10.14
CA GLY A 571 -19.62 -9.20 10.70
C GLY A 571 -18.84 -7.89 10.55
N ALA A 572 -17.69 -7.89 9.86
CA ALA A 572 -16.94 -6.69 9.51
C ALA A 572 -16.78 -6.59 7.98
N PRO A 573 -16.70 -5.36 7.42
CA PRO A 573 -16.43 -5.17 5.98
C PRO A 573 -15.09 -5.79 5.58
N ASP A 574 -15.09 -6.52 4.47
CA ASP A 574 -13.92 -7.28 4.02
C ASP A 574 -12.75 -6.34 3.72
N ARG A 575 -13.03 -5.28 2.93
CA ARG A 575 -12.00 -4.33 2.51
C ARG A 575 -11.40 -3.59 3.70
N ARG A 576 -12.22 -3.22 4.69
CA ARG A 576 -11.73 -2.56 5.92
C ARG A 576 -10.80 -3.49 6.72
N THR A 577 -11.16 -4.77 6.83
CA THR A 577 -10.34 -5.77 7.54
C THR A 577 -8.98 -5.95 6.86
N LEU A 578 -8.97 -6.16 5.54
CA LEU A 578 -7.74 -6.27 4.74
C LEU A 578 -6.85 -5.02 4.87
N LEU A 579 -7.42 -3.82 4.71
CA LEU A 579 -6.66 -2.56 4.78
C LEU A 579 -6.05 -2.31 6.16
N ARG A 580 -6.75 -2.67 7.25
CA ARG A 580 -6.19 -2.59 8.61
C ARG A 580 -4.99 -3.53 8.76
N SER A 581 -5.10 -4.76 8.25
CA SER A 581 -4.02 -5.75 8.33
C SER A 581 -2.80 -5.34 7.47
N LEU A 582 -3.02 -4.87 6.23
CA LEU A 582 -1.97 -4.30 5.39
C LEU A 582 -1.32 -3.07 6.05
N GLY A 583 -2.13 -2.20 6.67
CA GLY A 583 -1.66 -1.03 7.40
C GLY A 583 -0.76 -1.40 8.58
N ALA A 584 -1.15 -2.39 9.37
CA ALA A 584 -0.34 -2.91 10.48
C ALA A 584 0.99 -3.51 9.98
N HIS A 585 0.95 -4.32 8.92
CA HIS A 585 2.16 -4.87 8.29
C HIS A 585 3.10 -3.75 7.79
N HIS A 586 2.56 -2.75 7.08
CA HIS A 586 3.32 -1.63 6.57
C HIS A 586 3.97 -0.80 7.68
N CYS A 587 3.22 -0.51 8.74
CA CYS A 587 3.71 0.25 9.89
C CYS A 587 4.79 -0.51 10.68
N ALA A 588 4.75 -1.84 10.71
CA ALA A 588 5.80 -2.67 11.30
C ALA A 588 7.09 -2.75 10.46
N GLY A 589 7.17 -2.03 9.34
CA GLY A 589 8.32 -2.02 8.43
C GLY A 589 8.16 -2.94 7.23
N GLY A 590 7.03 -3.66 7.11
CA GLY A 590 6.69 -4.47 5.96
C GLY A 590 6.51 -3.64 4.69
N THR A 591 6.67 -4.29 3.55
CA THR A 591 6.44 -3.67 2.23
C THR A 591 5.02 -3.98 1.79
N VAL A 592 4.31 -2.96 1.29
CA VAL A 592 2.97 -3.11 0.71
C VAL A 592 2.99 -2.37 -0.62
N ASP A 593 2.62 -3.08 -1.68
CA ASP A 593 2.31 -2.48 -2.97
C ASP A 593 0.87 -1.95 -2.93
N TRP A 594 0.73 -0.68 -2.58
CA TRP A 594 -0.57 -0.02 -2.53
C TRP A 594 -1.21 0.14 -3.92
N SER A 595 -0.43 0.06 -4.99
CA SER A 595 -0.98 0.15 -6.35
C SER A 595 -1.75 -1.10 -6.77
N ALA A 596 -1.49 -2.24 -6.14
CA ALA A 596 -2.24 -3.48 -6.35
C ALA A 596 -3.71 -3.39 -5.89
N LEU A 597 -4.02 -2.41 -5.03
CA LEU A 597 -5.38 -2.12 -4.56
C LEU A 597 -6.12 -1.11 -5.45
N ASP A 598 -5.44 -0.53 -6.44
CA ASP A 598 -6.07 0.28 -7.47
C ASP A 598 -6.84 -0.65 -8.42
N GLY A 599 -8.08 -0.28 -8.75
CA GLY A 599 -8.84 -0.97 -9.80
C GLY A 599 -8.27 -0.67 -11.20
N GLU A 600 -8.91 -1.20 -12.25
CA GLU A 600 -8.48 -1.00 -13.65
C GLU A 600 -8.39 0.47 -14.07
N ARG A 601 -9.17 1.34 -13.42
CA ARG A 601 -9.21 2.79 -13.65
C ARG A 601 -8.86 3.53 -12.36
N PRO A 602 -7.58 3.68 -12.02
CA PRO A 602 -7.17 4.38 -10.81
C PRO A 602 -7.60 5.85 -10.84
N PRO A 603 -7.98 6.43 -9.69
CA PRO A 603 -8.22 7.87 -9.56
C PRO A 603 -7.00 8.70 -10.01
N ALA A 604 -7.26 9.89 -10.58
CA ALA A 604 -6.20 10.84 -10.92
C ALA A 604 -5.43 11.29 -9.67
N ARG A 605 -4.14 11.61 -9.84
CA ARG A 605 -3.34 12.13 -8.73
C ARG A 605 -3.72 13.57 -8.42
N VAL A 606 -3.81 13.90 -7.14
CA VAL A 606 -4.13 15.23 -6.63
C VAL A 606 -2.95 15.83 -5.87
N PRO A 607 -2.83 17.17 -5.81
CA PRO A 607 -1.86 17.82 -4.94
C PRO A 607 -2.09 17.44 -3.48
N LEU A 608 -1.02 17.18 -2.74
CA LEU A 608 -1.07 16.81 -1.33
C LEU A 608 -0.19 17.74 -0.51
N PRO A 609 -0.41 17.82 0.81
CA PRO A 609 0.51 18.49 1.71
C PRO A 609 1.97 18.09 1.50
N HIS A 610 2.86 19.09 1.56
CA HIS A 610 4.30 18.87 1.50
C HIS A 610 4.82 18.25 2.79
N THR A 611 5.94 17.54 2.70
CA THR A 611 6.70 17.03 3.85
C THR A 611 7.02 18.15 4.85
N PRO A 612 6.81 17.93 6.16
CA PRO A 612 7.20 18.89 7.18
C PRO A 612 8.69 18.79 7.46
N PHE A 613 9.46 19.78 7.00
CA PHE A 613 10.85 19.93 7.40
C PHE A 613 10.96 20.48 8.81
N GLU A 614 11.60 19.72 9.69
CA GLU A 614 11.99 20.14 11.04
C GLU A 614 13.30 20.92 10.96
N ARG A 615 13.18 22.24 10.79
CA ARG A 615 14.33 23.10 10.52
C ARG A 615 15.08 23.41 11.81
N ARG A 616 16.41 23.34 11.75
CA ARG A 616 17.32 23.88 12.75
C ARG A 616 18.16 24.98 12.11
N THR A 617 18.53 25.98 12.90
CA THR A 617 19.39 27.06 12.43
C THR A 617 20.84 26.61 12.49
N TYR A 618 21.47 26.50 11.33
CA TYR A 618 22.91 26.31 11.20
C TYR A 618 23.49 27.59 10.62
N ARG A 619 24.35 28.27 11.37
CA ARG A 619 25.05 29.48 10.94
C ARG A 619 26.51 29.38 11.35
N PHE A 620 27.41 29.46 10.38
CA PHE A 620 28.80 29.73 10.67
C PHE A 620 28.92 31.22 10.99
N GLN A 621 29.24 31.54 12.23
CA GLN A 621 29.64 32.90 12.59
C GLN A 621 31.09 33.06 12.17
N ALA A 622 31.36 34.05 11.31
CA ALA A 622 32.74 34.43 11.04
C ALA A 622 33.43 34.70 12.39
N PRO A 623 34.70 34.28 12.59
CA PRO A 623 35.43 34.63 13.79
C PRO A 623 35.36 36.16 13.96
N THR A 624 35.00 36.63 15.14
CA THR A 624 35.13 38.03 15.47
C THR A 624 36.59 38.42 15.17
N PRO A 625 36.86 39.47 14.38
CA PRO A 625 38.24 39.91 14.18
C PRO A 625 38.86 40.06 15.57
N HIS A 626 39.98 39.38 15.82
CA HIS A 626 40.75 39.62 17.03
C HIS A 626 40.99 41.14 17.10
N GLN A 627 40.48 41.80 18.14
CA GLN A 627 40.91 43.16 18.43
C GLN A 627 42.43 43.09 18.62
N GLU A 628 43.18 43.92 17.89
CA GLU A 628 44.62 44.08 18.08
C GLU A 628 44.87 44.37 19.56
N GLY A 629 45.37 43.37 20.31
CA GLY A 629 45.61 43.48 21.75
C GLY A 629 45.47 42.19 22.55
N ASP A 630 44.73 41.18 22.07
CA ASP A 630 44.69 39.89 22.77
C ASP A 630 45.99 39.11 22.52
N PRO A 631 46.74 38.72 23.57
CA PRO A 631 47.98 37.98 23.41
C PRO A 631 47.69 36.64 22.74
N MET A 632 48.39 36.39 21.63
CA MET A 632 48.34 35.13 20.90
C MET A 632 48.56 33.96 21.88
N PRO A 633 47.64 32.96 21.95
CA PRO A 633 47.86 31.81 22.82
C PRO A 633 49.17 31.12 22.41
N PRO A 634 49.99 30.67 23.37
CA PRO A 634 51.29 30.09 23.07
C PRO A 634 51.11 28.89 22.15
N GLN A 635 51.85 28.87 21.03
CA GLN A 635 51.84 27.74 20.13
C GLN A 635 52.29 26.49 20.88
N PRO A 636 51.61 25.34 20.73
CA PRO A 636 52.06 24.10 21.32
C PRO A 636 53.44 23.77 20.76
N THR A 637 54.45 23.81 21.63
CA THR A 637 55.78 23.32 21.33
C THR A 637 55.67 21.83 21.06
N ALA A 638 55.92 21.43 19.81
CA ALA A 638 56.11 20.04 19.45
C ALA A 638 57.37 19.54 20.17
N THR A 639 57.21 18.91 21.34
CA THR A 639 58.26 18.04 21.89
C THR A 639 58.31 16.81 20.99
N GLY A 640 59.21 16.87 20.02
CA GLY A 640 59.69 15.70 19.32
C GLY A 640 60.27 14.73 20.34
N THR A 641 59.68 13.54 20.40
CA THR A 641 60.40 12.33 20.78
C THR A 641 60.46 11.48 19.52
N ALA A 642 61.68 11.39 18.98
CA ALA A 642 62.04 10.41 17.97
C ALA A 642 62.41 9.10 18.67
N LEU A 643 62.05 8.00 18.00
CA LEU A 643 62.27 6.57 18.28
C LEU A 643 61.37 5.91 19.32
#